data_AF-A0A420WTN1-F1
#
_entry.id   AF-A0A420WTN1-F1
#
_cell.length_a   1.000
_cell.length_b   1.000
_cell.length_c   1.000
_cell.angle_alpha   90.00
_cell.angle_beta   90.00
_cell.angle_gamma   90.00
#
_symmetry.space_group_name_H-M   'P 1'
#
loop_
_entity.id
_entity.type
_entity.pdbx_description
1 polymer ?
#
loop_
_entity_poly.entity_id
_entity_poly.type
_entity_poly.pdbx_seq_one_letter_code
_entity_poly.pdbx_strand_id
1 'polypeptide(L)'
;MPLPGNSPTPDRPFRIERATSPEMPHCVVLPAMTATPAEAPPVRIYLGTEQAQIRAQRVFLFSVEKHRDPAREYRIYLMKDLSGFNQSHWRTGFTNYRYAIPAFAGGEGRAIYNDVDQIYLEDPAHLFDLALEQHGYRSISPEDTSVMLIDCARMLQLWNLKSARSGRKRELINTAARTAGLWGKLEDGWNTRDEEYSQLTARVLHYTALHKQPWQPTPAVYSYHPHPLEDLWFELEREADALNYGPFTAEMPSPWFEEALNALDQRPPAPFTASEGAARLVSALDLHDLYWYHPPAQPAAEAPLAVEQVTSCALHGTREAHADGVAVTGLLEHLPGEDTPWLLEQLARHARKLLYIGLELSAEAEAADTGLDSTRWWQRQLRTLTRHHPRLAWQLDIRRGRNGGVAVIQSAMTGARLTQGAEASSPTVWLLLSEHVGDNAQLRTLGTELAWPVIEKPPLIDFKPARMMPLTRPSLRGVNQARRDELQAPWPDIVISTGRRNVNLARWIQQQSGGHTQLIWVGRPRAPLHWFDLIVTTPQYGLPAREHILHNLLPLNRPPEVAEDVLKAWQARLGDLPRPWYGVLIGGTGSLKKFDAEDARRMVEAAAGLARRDGGSLLITTSPRTPTEVRRVLQAELAVPNHLHEWHLGQQDHFYPAMLALADGFIVSDDSASMMAEAIRTHRPVWLHQLEPLPLSRHARRQARFAHWMHQRTRQTSARGTHRQQDWRGRFFDRLYINGIVRTPRDLGQLDETLQIRGLCQPLQGAGEPAFRPPAIPVPDEIRATVEEIRRRAGERYWKE
;
A
#
# COMPACT_ATOMS: atom_id res chain seq x y z
N MET A 1 -17.10 15.98 9.61
CA MET A 1 -16.21 17.03 9.06
C MET A 1 -16.84 17.57 7.78
N PRO A 2 -16.91 18.90 7.59
CA PRO A 2 -17.41 19.45 6.34
C PRO A 2 -16.45 19.08 5.20
N LEU A 3 -17.01 18.82 4.01
CA LEU A 3 -16.24 18.60 2.78
C LEU A 3 -15.35 19.83 2.54
N PRO A 4 -14.07 19.65 2.15
CA PRO A 4 -13.25 20.77 1.73
C PRO A 4 -13.84 21.30 0.42
N GLY A 5 -14.63 22.36 0.51
CA GLY A 5 -14.89 23.24 -0.62
C GLY A 5 -13.54 23.79 -1.08
N ASN A 6 -13.34 23.83 -2.41
CA ASN A 6 -12.25 24.47 -3.15
C ASN A 6 -11.28 25.25 -2.25
N SER A 7 -10.42 24.54 -1.54
CA SER A 7 -9.23 25.16 -0.98
C SER A 7 -8.34 25.35 -2.18
N PRO A 8 -7.90 26.59 -2.51
CA PRO A 8 -6.88 26.73 -3.54
C PRO A 8 -5.76 25.78 -3.14
N THR A 9 -5.45 24.82 -4.01
CA THR A 9 -4.23 24.03 -3.90
C THR A 9 -3.15 25.05 -3.55
N PRO A 10 -2.39 24.89 -2.45
CA PRO A 10 -1.30 25.81 -2.17
C PRO A 10 -0.50 25.91 -3.47
N ASP A 11 -0.27 27.13 -3.94
CA ASP A 11 0.38 27.34 -5.23
C ASP A 11 1.72 26.62 -5.16
N ARG A 12 1.86 25.55 -5.94
CA ARG A 12 3.04 24.67 -5.98
C ARG A 12 3.74 24.95 -7.29
N PRO A 13 4.41 26.11 -7.40
CA PRO A 13 5.10 26.43 -8.63
C PRO A 13 6.17 25.37 -8.82
N PHE A 14 6.20 24.82 -10.02
CA PHE A 14 7.32 24.07 -10.55
C PHE A 14 7.60 24.59 -11.97
N ARG A 15 8.75 24.29 -12.54
CA ARG A 15 9.00 24.47 -13.98
C ARG A 15 9.79 23.32 -14.54
N ILE A 16 9.63 23.07 -15.84
CA ILE A 16 10.38 22.03 -16.56
C ILE A 16 11.44 22.69 -17.43
N GLU A 17 12.71 22.47 -17.09
CA GLU A 17 13.85 22.82 -17.94
C GLU A 17 14.12 21.62 -18.86
N ARG A 18 13.71 21.73 -20.13
CA ARG A 18 13.88 20.65 -21.11
C ARG A 18 15.36 20.52 -21.52
N ALA A 19 15.82 19.27 -21.63
CA ALA A 19 17.14 18.97 -22.15
C ALA A 19 17.31 19.50 -23.58
N THR A 20 18.50 20.00 -23.88
CA THR A 20 18.87 20.50 -25.22
C THR A 20 19.18 19.37 -26.22
N SER A 21 19.33 18.13 -25.73
CA SER A 21 19.58 16.94 -26.52
C SER A 21 19.07 15.68 -25.81
N PRO A 22 18.78 14.58 -26.51
CA PRO A 22 18.31 13.33 -25.91
C PRO A 22 19.38 12.61 -25.05
N GLU A 23 20.62 13.10 -25.07
CA GLU A 23 21.73 12.58 -24.27
C GLU A 23 21.73 13.13 -22.83
N MET A 24 20.94 14.17 -22.57
CA MET A 24 20.91 14.92 -21.32
C MET A 24 19.56 14.74 -20.60
N PRO A 25 19.53 14.72 -19.26
CA PRO A 25 18.29 14.61 -18.50
C PRO A 25 17.49 15.91 -18.52
N HIS A 26 16.16 15.79 -18.60
CA HIS A 26 15.25 16.90 -18.30
C HIS A 26 15.27 17.22 -16.81
N CYS A 27 14.98 18.47 -16.43
CA CYS A 27 15.02 18.91 -15.04
C CYS A 27 13.65 19.43 -14.57
N VAL A 28 13.15 18.83 -13.50
CA VAL A 28 12.01 19.36 -12.72
C VAL A 28 12.58 20.33 -11.70
N VAL A 29 12.22 21.60 -11.81
CA VAL A 29 12.65 22.64 -10.88
C VAL A 29 11.53 22.97 -9.92
N LEU A 30 11.81 22.83 -8.63
CA LEU A 30 10.96 23.28 -7.55
C LEU A 30 11.58 24.60 -7.02
N PRO A 31 11.10 25.78 -7.47
CA PRO A 31 11.61 27.08 -7.04
C PRO A 31 11.39 27.32 -5.54
N ALA A 32 12.16 28.25 -4.97
CA ALA A 32 11.89 28.79 -3.64
C ALA A 32 10.50 29.43 -3.60
N MET A 33 9.76 29.15 -2.54
CA MET A 33 8.40 29.65 -2.30
C MET A 33 8.40 30.96 -1.49
N THR A 34 9.55 31.38 -0.94
CA THR A 34 9.67 32.61 -0.14
C THR A 34 10.05 33.81 -1.00
N ALA A 35 9.59 35.00 -0.60
CA ALA A 35 9.94 36.26 -1.26
C ALA A 35 11.45 36.60 -1.17
N THR A 36 12.14 36.01 -0.20
CA THR A 36 13.59 36.11 -0.02
C THR A 36 14.15 34.69 -0.01
N PRO A 37 14.59 34.17 -1.18
CA PRO A 37 15.22 32.86 -1.27
C PRO A 37 16.50 32.78 -0.43
N ALA A 38 16.84 31.58 0.02
CA ALA A 38 18.12 31.33 0.69
C ALA A 38 19.30 31.65 -0.25
N GLU A 39 20.39 32.21 0.30
CA GLU A 39 21.62 32.46 -0.45
C GLU A 39 22.36 31.17 -0.84
N ALA A 40 21.96 30.02 -0.26
CA ALA A 40 22.55 28.72 -0.53
C ALA A 40 22.31 28.27 -1.99
N PRO A 41 23.27 27.55 -2.61
CA PRO A 41 23.10 27.08 -3.97
C PRO A 41 21.92 26.09 -4.10
N PRO A 42 21.26 26.01 -5.28
CA PRO A 42 20.17 25.06 -5.50
C PRO A 42 20.60 23.62 -5.22
N VAL A 43 19.73 22.85 -4.58
CA VAL A 43 19.96 21.41 -4.34
C VAL A 43 19.79 20.67 -5.66
N ARG A 44 20.82 19.96 -6.13
CA ARG A 44 20.80 19.20 -7.39
C ARG A 44 20.70 17.71 -7.11
N ILE A 45 19.60 17.10 -7.54
CA ILE A 45 19.30 15.67 -7.39
C ILE A 45 19.22 15.05 -8.78
N TYR A 46 20.00 14.00 -9.03
CA TYR A 46 19.95 13.21 -10.25
C TYR A 46 19.25 11.89 -9.95
N LEU A 47 18.07 11.71 -10.54
CA LEU A 47 17.16 10.60 -10.26
C LEU A 47 17.24 9.55 -11.36
N GLY A 48 17.67 8.33 -11.02
CA GLY A 48 17.58 7.18 -11.92
C GLY A 48 16.17 6.59 -11.94
N THR A 49 15.51 6.61 -13.10
CA THR A 49 14.11 6.16 -13.27
C THR A 49 13.89 5.57 -14.68
N GLU A 50 12.75 4.92 -14.90
CA GLU A 50 12.38 4.27 -16.17
C GLU A 50 10.85 4.32 -16.37
N GLN A 51 10.37 3.97 -17.58
CA GLN A 51 8.94 4.08 -17.93
C GLN A 51 8.02 3.28 -16.99
N ALA A 52 8.39 2.05 -16.61
CA ALA A 52 7.63 1.23 -15.68
C ALA A 52 7.49 1.84 -14.26
N GLN A 53 8.27 2.88 -13.94
CA GLN A 53 8.41 3.43 -12.59
C GLN A 53 7.72 4.78 -12.39
N ILE A 54 6.81 5.19 -13.29
CA ILE A 54 6.02 6.44 -13.20
C ILE A 54 5.42 6.65 -11.80
N ARG A 55 4.87 5.59 -11.21
CA ARG A 55 4.24 5.62 -9.89
C ARG A 55 5.27 5.93 -8.78
N ALA A 56 6.44 5.30 -8.82
CA ALA A 56 7.53 5.56 -7.88
C ALA A 56 8.11 6.96 -8.08
N GLN A 57 8.31 7.39 -9.33
CA GLN A 57 8.81 8.72 -9.68
C GLN A 57 7.92 9.83 -9.11
N ARG A 58 6.60 9.71 -9.27
CA ARG A 58 5.65 10.66 -8.69
C ARG A 58 5.80 10.76 -7.17
N VAL A 59 5.89 9.62 -6.47
CA VAL A 59 6.02 9.60 -5.01
C VAL A 59 7.39 10.08 -4.54
N PHE A 60 8.45 9.78 -5.27
CA PHE A 60 9.80 10.33 -5.01
C PHE A 60 9.77 11.86 -5.08
N LEU A 61 9.25 12.43 -6.18
CA LEU A 61 9.14 13.88 -6.37
C LEU A 61 8.30 14.53 -5.26
N PHE A 62 7.16 13.91 -4.93
CA PHE A 62 6.32 14.37 -3.83
C PHE A 62 7.05 14.32 -2.48
N SER A 63 7.85 13.27 -2.21
CA SER A 63 8.61 13.15 -0.96
C SER A 63 9.67 14.26 -0.82
N VAL A 64 10.29 14.69 -1.93
CA VAL A 64 11.21 15.84 -1.93
C VAL A 64 10.43 17.13 -1.67
N GLU A 65 9.34 17.35 -2.39
CA GLU A 65 8.54 18.57 -2.25
C GLU A 65 7.88 18.73 -0.87
N LYS A 66 7.53 17.61 -0.23
CA LYS A 66 6.96 17.59 1.13
C LYS A 66 7.97 18.02 2.19
N HIS A 67 9.24 17.66 2.05
CA HIS A 67 10.25 17.85 3.10
C HIS A 67 11.26 18.96 2.82
N ARG A 68 11.30 19.50 1.59
CA ARG A 68 12.23 20.57 1.22
C ARG A 68 12.06 21.83 2.06
N ASP A 69 13.16 22.55 2.29
CA ASP A 69 13.12 23.94 2.74
C ASP A 69 12.40 24.80 1.69
N PRO A 70 11.25 25.43 2.04
CA PRO A 70 10.52 26.28 1.12
C PRO A 70 11.32 27.52 0.69
N ALA A 71 12.39 27.91 1.39
CA ALA A 71 13.24 29.02 0.99
C ALA A 71 14.30 28.66 -0.06
N ARG A 72 14.45 27.39 -0.44
CA ARG A 72 15.52 26.92 -1.34
C ARG A 72 14.99 26.32 -2.63
N GLU A 73 15.72 26.52 -3.73
CA GLU A 73 15.43 25.89 -5.02
C GLU A 73 15.98 24.46 -5.07
N TYR A 74 15.17 23.52 -5.57
CA TYR A 74 15.54 22.12 -5.79
C TYR A 74 15.43 21.80 -7.28
N ARG A 75 16.45 21.16 -7.83
CA ARG A 75 16.55 20.76 -9.23
C ARG A 75 16.67 19.26 -9.31
N ILE A 76 15.68 18.60 -9.91
CA ILE A 76 15.58 17.14 -9.99
C ILE A 76 15.72 16.72 -11.45
N TYR A 77 16.88 16.21 -11.80
CA TYR A 77 17.23 15.75 -13.14
C TYR A 77 16.75 14.31 -13.36
N LEU A 78 15.77 14.12 -14.25
CA LEU A 78 15.18 12.83 -14.57
C LEU A 78 16.08 12.08 -15.57
N MET A 79 16.86 11.11 -15.08
CA MET A 79 17.69 10.26 -15.93
C MET A 79 16.91 9.04 -16.39
N LYS A 80 16.12 9.23 -17.45
CA LYS A 80 15.19 8.28 -18.05
C LYS A 80 15.44 8.22 -19.56
N ASP A 81 15.57 7.00 -20.10
CA ASP A 81 15.67 6.74 -21.55
C ASP A 81 16.70 7.61 -22.30
N LEU A 82 17.84 7.93 -21.67
CA LEU A 82 18.89 8.75 -22.26
C LEU A 82 19.57 8.02 -23.41
N SER A 83 19.79 8.73 -24.52
CA SER A 83 20.42 8.16 -25.70
C SER A 83 21.94 7.99 -25.56
N GLY A 84 22.50 7.08 -26.37
CA GLY A 84 23.95 6.82 -26.41
C GLY A 84 24.48 5.86 -25.35
N PHE A 85 23.62 5.27 -24.51
CA PHE A 85 24.01 4.27 -23.52
C PHE A 85 23.69 2.84 -23.99
N ASN A 86 24.62 1.91 -23.82
CA ASN A 86 24.35 0.49 -24.06
C ASN A 86 23.70 -0.14 -22.81
N GLN A 87 22.38 -0.31 -22.87
CA GLN A 87 21.57 -0.85 -21.77
C GLN A 87 21.35 -2.37 -21.82
N SER A 88 21.84 -3.07 -22.86
CA SER A 88 21.54 -4.50 -23.12
C SER A 88 21.83 -5.48 -21.96
N HIS A 89 22.73 -5.11 -21.04
CA HIS A 89 23.11 -5.93 -19.88
C HIS A 89 22.69 -5.30 -18.55
N TRP A 90 21.92 -4.23 -18.59
CA TRP A 90 21.49 -3.54 -17.39
C TRP A 90 20.30 -4.26 -16.77
N ARG A 91 20.28 -4.26 -15.44
CA ARG A 91 19.18 -4.85 -14.69
C ARG A 91 18.00 -3.88 -14.57
N THR A 92 18.31 -2.58 -14.49
CA THR A 92 17.36 -1.47 -14.54
C THR A 92 17.81 -0.49 -15.62
N GLY A 93 16.87 0.19 -16.28
CA GLY A 93 17.11 1.07 -17.43
C GLY A 93 18.01 2.28 -17.16
N PHE A 94 18.44 2.48 -15.91
CA PHE A 94 19.26 3.60 -15.47
C PHE A 94 20.58 3.20 -14.79
N THR A 95 21.00 1.93 -14.89
CA THR A 95 22.10 1.36 -14.11
C THR A 95 23.41 2.18 -14.13
N ASN A 96 23.84 2.71 -15.29
CA ASN A 96 25.10 3.47 -15.39
C ASN A 96 24.92 5.00 -15.45
N TYR A 97 23.70 5.54 -15.53
CA TYR A 97 23.51 7.00 -15.66
C TYR A 97 24.17 7.78 -14.52
N ARG A 98 24.21 7.20 -13.32
CA ARG A 98 24.87 7.79 -12.13
C ARG A 98 26.33 8.15 -12.34
N TYR A 99 27.05 7.47 -13.25
CA TYR A 99 28.46 7.76 -13.53
C TYR A 99 28.65 8.82 -14.62
N ALA A 100 27.57 9.33 -15.22
CA ALA A 100 27.59 10.47 -16.13
C ALA A 100 27.28 11.79 -15.41
N ILE A 101 26.83 11.75 -14.14
CA ILE A 101 26.42 12.94 -13.37
C ILE A 101 27.46 14.05 -13.36
N PRO A 102 28.77 13.80 -13.13
CA PRO A 102 29.75 14.87 -13.19
C PRO A 102 29.78 15.60 -14.53
N ALA A 103 29.60 14.88 -15.64
CA ALA A 103 29.51 15.49 -16.97
C ALA A 103 28.19 16.24 -17.18
N PHE A 104 27.06 15.70 -16.70
CA PHE A 104 25.77 16.40 -16.75
C PHE A 104 25.75 17.68 -15.92
N ALA A 105 26.54 17.74 -14.85
CA ALA A 105 26.74 18.92 -14.02
C ALA A 105 27.81 19.89 -14.56
N GLY A 106 28.37 19.63 -15.75
CA GLY A 106 29.44 20.45 -16.34
C GLY A 106 30.79 20.35 -15.62
N GLY A 107 30.97 19.39 -14.72
CA GLY A 107 32.15 19.30 -13.86
C GLY A 107 32.14 20.32 -12.70
N GLU A 108 30.99 20.89 -12.36
CA GLU A 108 30.92 21.98 -11.38
C GLU A 108 30.04 21.64 -10.18
N GLY A 109 30.48 22.05 -8.99
CA GLY A 109 29.74 21.95 -7.73
C GLY A 109 29.44 20.52 -7.26
N ARG A 110 28.35 20.39 -6.49
CA ARG A 110 27.91 19.12 -5.87
C ARG A 110 26.63 18.55 -6.48
N ALA A 111 26.45 17.24 -6.42
CA ALA A 111 25.23 16.57 -6.87
C ALA A 111 24.85 15.41 -5.93
N ILE A 112 23.56 15.21 -5.71
CA ILE A 112 23.02 13.99 -5.11
C ILE A 112 22.63 13.03 -6.22
N TYR A 113 22.91 11.73 -6.03
CA TYR A 113 22.31 10.66 -6.80
C TYR A 113 21.31 9.87 -5.95
N ASN A 114 20.13 9.59 -6.50
CA ASN A 114 19.15 8.65 -5.94
C ASN A 114 18.63 7.70 -7.04
N ASP A 115 18.34 6.46 -6.65
CA ASP A 115 17.46 5.57 -7.40
C ASP A 115 15.99 5.92 -7.07
N VAL A 116 15.06 5.76 -8.00
CA VAL A 116 13.64 6.11 -7.79
C VAL A 116 12.90 5.20 -6.81
N ASP A 117 13.52 4.09 -6.40
CA ASP A 117 13.02 3.17 -5.39
C ASP A 117 13.28 3.66 -3.94
N GLN A 118 13.47 4.96 -3.79
CA GLN A 118 13.77 5.63 -2.52
C GLN A 118 12.70 6.68 -2.21
N ILE A 119 12.56 7.06 -0.93
CA ILE A 119 11.76 8.22 -0.51
C ILE A 119 12.49 9.00 0.58
N TYR A 120 12.33 10.32 0.56
CA TYR A 120 12.83 11.20 1.62
C TYR A 120 11.83 11.29 2.78
N LEU A 121 12.35 11.22 4.01
CA LEU A 121 11.62 11.50 5.26
C LEU A 121 12.08 12.81 5.92
N GLU A 122 13.09 13.46 5.33
CA GLU A 122 13.67 14.73 5.77
C GLU A 122 14.19 15.49 4.54
N ASP A 123 14.54 16.77 4.71
CA ASP A 123 15.02 17.63 3.64
C ASP A 123 16.31 17.09 2.97
N PRO A 124 16.31 16.87 1.62
CA PRO A 124 17.52 16.52 0.87
C PRO A 124 18.66 17.55 0.98
N ALA A 125 18.39 18.80 1.33
CA ALA A 125 19.40 19.83 1.54
C ALA A 125 20.41 19.43 2.62
N HIS A 126 19.97 18.75 3.68
CA HIS A 126 20.86 18.29 4.74
C HIS A 126 21.93 17.30 4.22
N LEU A 127 21.59 16.47 3.22
CA LEU A 127 22.55 15.62 2.53
C LEU A 127 23.45 16.45 1.60
N PHE A 128 22.86 17.37 0.84
CA PHE A 128 23.57 18.18 -0.15
C PHE A 128 24.67 19.06 0.48
N ASP A 129 24.40 19.56 1.68
CA ASP A 129 25.26 20.51 2.38
C ASP A 129 26.39 19.84 3.18
N LEU A 130 26.35 18.51 3.35
CA LEU A 130 27.43 17.78 4.03
C LEU A 130 28.81 18.14 3.42
N ALA A 131 29.80 18.31 4.29
CA ALA A 131 31.16 18.61 3.86
C ALA A 131 31.75 17.44 3.07
N LEU A 132 32.10 17.65 1.80
CA LEU A 132 32.82 16.65 1.00
C LEU A 132 34.29 16.51 1.42
N GLU A 133 34.88 17.57 1.97
CA GLU A 133 36.30 17.61 2.38
C GLU A 133 37.23 17.21 1.20
N GLN A 134 38.12 16.24 1.39
CA GLN A 134 38.95 15.68 0.33
C GLN A 134 38.24 14.65 -0.57
N HIS A 135 37.01 14.24 -0.23
CA HIS A 135 36.32 13.13 -0.89
C HIS A 135 35.69 13.59 -2.22
N GLY A 136 35.82 12.75 -3.25
CA GLY A 136 35.12 12.92 -4.51
C GLY A 136 33.67 12.46 -4.46
N TYR A 137 33.34 11.50 -3.59
CA TYR A 137 31.97 11.11 -3.30
C TYR A 137 31.82 10.58 -1.87
N ARG A 138 30.61 10.73 -1.31
CA ARG A 138 30.21 10.09 -0.06
C ARG A 138 29.06 9.11 -0.29
N SER A 139 29.18 7.94 0.32
CA SER A 139 28.18 6.86 0.30
C SER A 139 28.38 5.94 1.51
N ILE A 140 27.42 5.06 1.80
CA ILE A 140 27.49 4.19 3.00
C ILE A 140 28.68 3.21 2.96
N SER A 141 29.07 2.76 1.76
CA SER A 141 30.29 1.99 1.53
C SER A 141 30.90 2.37 0.17
N PRO A 142 32.20 2.13 -0.07
CA PRO A 142 32.86 2.53 -1.31
C PRO A 142 32.19 1.97 -2.56
N GLU A 143 31.64 0.75 -2.47
CA GLU A 143 31.00 0.03 -3.57
C GLU A 143 29.48 0.19 -3.65
N ASP A 144 28.86 0.82 -2.64
CA ASP A 144 27.44 1.13 -2.68
C ASP A 144 27.20 2.52 -3.26
N THR A 145 26.76 2.56 -4.51
CA THR A 145 26.51 3.79 -5.25
C THR A 145 25.03 4.08 -5.41
N SER A 146 24.13 3.50 -4.60
CA SER A 146 22.67 3.74 -4.70
C SER A 146 22.22 5.10 -4.16
N VAL A 147 22.95 5.65 -3.19
CA VAL A 147 22.82 7.04 -2.72
C VAL A 147 24.22 7.63 -2.63
N MET A 148 24.43 8.77 -3.28
CA MET A 148 25.74 9.43 -3.26
C MET A 148 25.59 10.94 -3.15
N LEU A 149 26.49 11.57 -2.39
CA LEU A 149 26.84 12.98 -2.56
C LEU A 149 28.14 13.05 -3.36
N ILE A 150 28.16 13.79 -4.45
CA ILE A 150 29.26 13.78 -5.45
C ILE A 150 29.86 15.17 -5.57
N ASP A 151 31.19 15.26 -5.56
CA ASP A 151 31.96 16.40 -6.06
C ASP A 151 32.12 16.25 -7.58
N CYS A 152 31.40 17.05 -8.36
CA CYS A 152 31.36 16.91 -9.81
C CYS A 152 32.70 17.27 -10.46
N ALA A 153 33.46 18.21 -9.90
CA ALA A 153 34.77 18.58 -10.45
C ALA A 153 35.79 17.45 -10.25
N ARG A 154 35.82 16.91 -9.03
CA ARG A 154 36.79 15.88 -8.64
C ARG A 154 36.51 14.55 -9.33
N MET A 155 35.23 14.20 -9.51
CA MET A 155 34.85 12.91 -10.09
C MET A 155 34.85 12.88 -11.62
N LEU A 156 34.83 14.01 -12.32
CA LEU A 156 34.71 14.07 -13.79
C LEU A 156 35.80 13.25 -14.52
N GLN A 157 37.01 13.18 -13.97
CA GLN A 157 38.12 12.44 -14.57
C GLN A 157 37.87 10.92 -14.63
N LEU A 158 37.07 10.40 -13.69
CA LEU A 158 36.75 8.96 -13.61
C LEU A 158 35.33 8.66 -14.09
N TRP A 159 34.38 9.49 -13.71
CA TRP A 159 32.95 9.37 -13.99
C TRP A 159 32.54 10.46 -14.97
N ASN A 160 32.57 10.12 -16.25
CA ASN A 160 32.17 10.97 -17.36
C ASN A 160 31.33 10.21 -18.39
N LEU A 161 30.76 10.95 -19.34
CA LEU A 161 29.86 10.41 -20.36
C LEU A 161 30.48 9.24 -21.14
N LYS A 162 31.75 9.33 -21.54
CA LYS A 162 32.45 8.27 -22.28
C LYS A 162 32.53 6.97 -21.46
N SER A 163 32.98 7.09 -20.21
CA SER A 163 33.10 5.95 -19.28
C SER A 163 31.73 5.35 -18.94
N ALA A 164 30.70 6.17 -18.75
CA ALA A 164 29.37 5.72 -18.37
C ALA A 164 28.64 4.96 -19.51
N ARG A 165 28.85 5.38 -20.76
CA ARG A 165 28.24 4.77 -21.96
C ARG A 165 28.78 3.39 -22.29
N SER A 166 30.06 3.16 -22.05
CA SER A 166 30.78 1.96 -22.51
C SER A 166 31.30 1.08 -21.37
N GLY A 167 31.47 1.64 -20.17
CA GLY A 167 32.06 0.96 -19.03
C GLY A 167 31.13 -0.04 -18.36
N ARG A 168 31.70 -1.11 -17.81
CA ARG A 168 30.97 -2.05 -16.96
C ARG A 168 30.78 -1.45 -15.58
N LYS A 169 29.56 -1.54 -15.02
CA LYS A 169 29.22 -1.02 -13.67
C LYS A 169 30.29 -1.34 -12.62
N ARG A 170 30.74 -2.60 -12.57
CA ARG A 170 31.70 -3.06 -11.55
C ARG A 170 33.07 -2.38 -11.70
N GLU A 171 33.51 -2.09 -12.92
CA GLU A 171 34.78 -1.40 -13.17
C GLU A 171 34.69 0.08 -12.77
N LEU A 172 33.58 0.75 -13.10
CA LEU A 172 33.33 2.15 -12.73
C LEU A 172 33.33 2.34 -11.20
N ILE A 173 32.71 1.40 -10.47
CA ILE A 173 32.71 1.38 -9.00
C ILE A 173 34.12 1.13 -8.45
N ASN A 174 34.75 0.02 -8.86
CA ASN A 174 36.01 -0.42 -8.27
C ASN A 174 37.16 0.58 -8.52
N THR A 175 37.14 1.27 -9.67
CA THR A 175 38.16 2.27 -10.00
C THR A 175 38.08 3.45 -9.04
N ALA A 176 36.87 3.97 -8.79
CA ALA A 176 36.67 5.05 -7.83
C ALA A 176 36.97 4.59 -6.39
N ALA A 177 36.46 3.43 -5.97
CA ALA A 177 36.63 2.89 -4.62
C ALA A 177 38.10 2.64 -4.24
N ARG A 178 38.95 2.26 -5.19
CA ARG A 178 40.39 2.02 -4.97
C ARG A 178 41.24 3.28 -5.01
N THR A 179 40.70 4.40 -5.51
CA THR A 179 41.46 5.64 -5.60
C THR A 179 41.47 6.32 -4.23
N ALA A 180 42.66 6.43 -3.65
CA ALA A 180 42.84 6.95 -2.29
C ALA A 180 42.24 8.36 -2.13
N GLY A 181 41.49 8.54 -1.05
CA GLY A 181 40.88 9.82 -0.70
C GLY A 181 39.60 10.18 -1.46
N LEU A 182 39.13 9.38 -2.43
CA LEU A 182 37.89 9.71 -3.16
C LEU A 182 36.61 9.36 -2.40
N TRP A 183 36.59 8.29 -1.61
CA TRP A 183 35.39 7.88 -0.89
C TRP A 183 35.40 8.38 0.56
N GLY A 184 34.29 9.00 0.99
CA GLY A 184 33.99 9.28 2.39
C GLY A 184 32.74 8.53 2.87
N LYS A 185 32.72 8.10 4.13
CA LYS A 185 31.54 7.44 4.70
C LYS A 185 30.38 8.43 4.83
N LEU A 186 29.18 7.96 4.44
CA LEU A 186 27.90 8.60 4.73
C LEU A 186 27.24 7.91 5.94
N GLU A 187 26.48 8.66 6.74
CA GLU A 187 25.69 8.08 7.84
C GLU A 187 24.63 7.11 7.29
N ASP A 188 24.44 5.98 7.95
CA ASP A 188 23.62 4.87 7.46
C ASP A 188 22.13 5.28 7.26
N GLY A 189 21.64 6.25 8.04
CA GLY A 189 20.29 6.82 7.90
C GLY A 189 19.97 7.47 6.54
N TRP A 190 21.00 7.87 5.77
CA TRP A 190 20.84 8.43 4.42
C TRP A 190 20.64 7.37 3.32
N ASN A 191 20.69 6.08 3.66
CA ASN A 191 20.40 4.98 2.75
C ASN A 191 19.92 3.77 3.56
N THR A 192 18.78 3.91 4.24
CA THR A 192 18.27 2.87 5.15
C THR A 192 17.52 1.81 4.35
N ARG A 193 17.99 0.57 4.42
CA ARG A 193 17.47 -0.56 3.61
C ARG A 193 16.50 -1.43 4.39
N ASP A 194 15.75 -2.26 3.64
CA ASP A 194 14.66 -3.18 4.01
C ASP A 194 14.62 -3.82 5.45
N GLU A 195 15.73 -3.94 6.17
CA GLU A 195 15.80 -4.56 7.51
C GLU A 195 16.56 -3.72 8.56
N GLU A 196 17.16 -2.59 8.18
CA GLU A 196 18.08 -1.79 9.02
C GLU A 196 17.35 -0.73 9.89
N TYR A 197 16.02 -0.76 9.91
CA TYR A 197 15.18 0.32 10.43
C TYR A 197 15.03 0.39 11.96
N SER A 198 15.15 -0.73 12.66
CA SER A 198 14.92 -0.77 14.13
C SER A 198 16.04 -0.13 14.95
N GLN A 199 17.18 0.17 14.32
CA GLN A 199 18.39 0.67 14.99
C GLN A 199 18.81 2.07 14.52
N LEU A 200 18.15 2.63 13.51
CA LEU A 200 18.57 3.87 12.84
C LEU A 200 17.43 4.89 12.76
N THR A 201 17.78 6.17 12.73
CA THR A 201 16.84 7.23 12.33
C THR A 201 16.91 7.36 10.81
N ALA A 202 15.92 6.80 10.12
CA ALA A 202 15.88 6.83 8.66
C ALA A 202 15.58 8.24 8.14
N ARG A 203 16.45 8.76 7.25
CA ARG A 203 16.25 10.02 6.50
C ARG A 203 15.86 9.75 5.04
N VAL A 204 16.44 8.70 4.47
CA VAL A 204 16.06 8.16 3.16
C VAL A 204 15.79 6.67 3.30
N LEU A 205 14.58 6.26 2.95
CA LEU A 205 14.20 4.85 2.87
C LEU A 205 14.48 4.32 1.48
N HIS A 206 15.00 3.11 1.38
CA HIS A 206 15.37 2.48 0.12
C HIS A 206 14.77 1.07 0.02
N TYR A 207 13.81 0.91 -0.90
CA TYR A 207 13.07 -0.35 -1.13
C TYR A 207 13.85 -1.27 -2.08
N THR A 208 14.92 -1.89 -1.58
CA THR A 208 15.91 -2.61 -2.42
C THR A 208 15.39 -3.94 -2.96
N ALA A 209 14.49 -4.60 -2.23
CA ALA A 209 13.91 -5.87 -2.62
C ALA A 209 12.86 -5.65 -3.72
N LEU A 210 13.26 -5.80 -4.99
CA LEU A 210 12.39 -5.59 -6.17
C LEU A 210 11.02 -6.29 -6.08
N HIS A 211 10.94 -7.50 -5.51
CA HIS A 211 9.68 -8.25 -5.35
C HIS A 211 8.84 -7.83 -4.12
N LYS A 212 9.28 -6.83 -3.38
CA LYS A 212 8.56 -6.20 -2.27
C LYS A 212 8.26 -4.71 -2.51
N GLN A 213 8.65 -4.17 -3.68
CA GLN A 213 8.42 -2.76 -3.98
C GLN A 213 6.91 -2.42 -4.03
N PRO A 214 6.42 -1.43 -3.25
CA PRO A 214 4.99 -1.11 -3.12
C PRO A 214 4.29 -0.75 -4.44
N TRP A 215 5.03 -0.15 -5.38
CA TRP A 215 4.48 0.30 -6.67
C TRP A 215 4.33 -0.82 -7.71
N GLN A 216 4.96 -1.98 -7.49
CA GLN A 216 4.85 -3.18 -8.33
C GLN A 216 5.12 -2.93 -9.83
N PRO A 217 6.33 -2.46 -10.21
CA PRO A 217 6.58 -1.95 -11.56
C PRO A 217 6.40 -3.02 -12.65
N THR A 218 6.91 -4.24 -12.42
CA THR A 218 6.91 -5.32 -13.44
C THR A 218 6.16 -6.58 -12.95
N PRO A 219 4.82 -6.59 -12.88
CA PRO A 219 4.01 -7.71 -12.37
C PRO A 219 4.05 -8.97 -13.26
N ALA A 220 4.49 -8.84 -14.52
CA ALA A 220 4.77 -9.96 -15.40
C ALA A 220 6.02 -10.74 -14.98
N VAL A 221 6.95 -10.12 -14.25
CA VAL A 221 8.25 -10.70 -13.86
C VAL A 221 8.26 -11.21 -12.41
N TYR A 222 7.65 -10.48 -11.48
CA TYR A 222 7.66 -10.81 -10.04
C TYR A 222 6.27 -11.10 -9.48
N SER A 223 6.19 -11.99 -8.48
CA SER A 223 5.03 -12.08 -7.60
C SER A 223 5.33 -11.26 -6.34
N TYR A 224 4.64 -10.14 -6.19
CA TYR A 224 4.95 -9.19 -5.12
C TYR A 224 4.44 -9.67 -3.77
N HIS A 225 5.18 -9.35 -2.71
CA HIS A 225 4.82 -9.57 -1.30
C HIS A 225 4.95 -8.24 -0.55
N PRO A 226 4.17 -8.03 0.52
CA PRO A 226 4.18 -6.75 1.24
C PRO A 226 5.56 -6.45 1.84
N HIS A 227 5.99 -5.19 1.77
CA HIS A 227 7.17 -4.71 2.48
C HIS A 227 6.79 -4.27 3.91
N PRO A 228 7.60 -4.53 4.96
CA PRO A 228 7.29 -4.13 6.34
C PRO A 228 6.97 -2.63 6.53
N LEU A 229 7.52 -1.77 5.67
CA LEU A 229 7.33 -0.31 5.64
C LEU A 229 6.60 0.20 4.38
N GLU A 230 5.79 -0.63 3.71
CA GLU A 230 5.09 -0.19 2.48
C GLU A 230 4.01 0.87 2.71
N ASP A 231 3.42 0.90 3.90
CA ASP A 231 2.43 1.90 4.30
C ASP A 231 2.97 3.32 4.22
N LEU A 232 4.24 3.59 4.56
CA LEU A 232 4.85 4.92 4.46
C LEU A 232 4.85 5.43 3.01
N TRP A 233 5.14 4.52 2.08
CA TRP A 233 5.05 4.82 0.65
C TRP A 233 3.58 5.05 0.24
N PHE A 234 2.66 4.22 0.70
CA PHE A 234 1.23 4.39 0.41
C PHE A 234 0.62 5.63 1.08
N GLU A 235 1.14 6.09 2.21
CA GLU A 235 0.75 7.33 2.88
C GLU A 235 1.15 8.53 2.05
N LEU A 236 2.41 8.58 1.60
CA LEU A 236 2.86 9.62 0.65
C LEU A 236 2.01 9.62 -0.62
N GLU A 237 1.66 8.45 -1.16
CA GLU A 237 0.77 8.37 -2.31
C GLU A 237 -0.64 8.90 -1.99
N ARG A 238 -1.22 8.52 -0.85
CA ARG A 238 -2.56 9.01 -0.44
C ARG A 238 -2.59 10.51 -0.20
N GLU A 239 -1.52 11.08 0.37
CA GLU A 239 -1.35 12.51 0.55
C GLU A 239 -1.21 13.22 -0.80
N ALA A 240 -0.37 12.70 -1.69
CA ALA A 240 -0.22 13.21 -3.05
C ALA A 240 -1.59 13.20 -3.78
N ASP A 241 -2.35 12.11 -3.67
CA ASP A 241 -3.69 12.00 -4.26
C ASP A 241 -4.70 12.97 -3.63
N ALA A 242 -4.65 13.15 -2.30
CA ALA A 242 -5.51 14.10 -1.59
C ALA A 242 -5.27 15.55 -2.04
N LEU A 243 -4.03 15.86 -2.42
CA LEU A 243 -3.59 17.17 -2.88
C LEU A 243 -3.69 17.33 -4.41
N ASN A 244 -4.22 16.33 -5.11
CA ASN A 244 -4.21 16.23 -6.58
C ASN A 244 -2.81 16.49 -7.17
N TYR A 245 -1.78 15.98 -6.50
CA TYR A 245 -0.40 16.21 -6.89
C TYR A 245 -0.07 15.44 -8.17
N GLY A 246 0.39 16.15 -9.18
CA GLY A 246 1.09 15.61 -10.34
C GLY A 246 2.33 16.46 -10.57
N PRO A 247 3.50 15.88 -10.88
CA PRO A 247 4.70 16.65 -11.19
C PRO A 247 4.62 17.41 -12.53
N PHE A 248 3.53 17.23 -13.27
CA PHE A 248 3.24 17.85 -14.57
C PHE A 248 1.76 18.26 -14.61
N THR A 249 1.44 19.28 -15.41
CA THR A 249 0.08 19.80 -15.61
C THR A 249 -0.19 20.06 -17.09
N ALA A 250 -1.40 20.51 -17.43
CA ALA A 250 -1.72 20.89 -18.81
C ALA A 250 -0.90 22.10 -19.30
N GLU A 251 -0.64 23.07 -18.42
CA GLU A 251 0.15 24.26 -18.71
C GLU A 251 1.64 23.92 -18.83
N MET A 252 2.06 22.85 -18.16
CA MET A 252 3.45 22.42 -18.09
C MET A 252 3.53 20.89 -18.15
N PRO A 253 3.27 20.31 -19.34
CA PRO A 253 3.21 18.87 -19.51
C PRO A 253 4.60 18.24 -19.41
N SER A 254 4.63 16.91 -19.33
CA SER A 254 5.90 16.19 -19.30
C SER A 254 6.74 16.49 -20.55
N PRO A 255 8.08 16.40 -20.45
CA PRO A 255 8.94 16.64 -21.60
C PRO A 255 8.66 15.75 -22.83
N TRP A 256 8.03 14.60 -22.61
CA TRP A 256 7.73 13.60 -23.63
C TRP A 256 6.35 13.79 -24.29
N PHE A 257 5.54 14.72 -23.78
CA PHE A 257 4.15 14.88 -24.19
C PHE A 257 4.00 15.34 -25.65
N GLU A 258 4.71 16.40 -26.04
CA GLU A 258 4.63 16.96 -27.40
C GLU A 258 5.08 15.97 -28.47
N GLU A 259 6.16 15.21 -28.20
CA GLU A 259 6.64 14.19 -29.13
C GLU A 259 5.61 13.06 -29.29
N ALA A 260 5.05 12.58 -28.19
CA ALA A 260 4.00 11.55 -28.21
C ALA A 260 2.75 12.01 -28.96
N LEU A 261 2.37 13.28 -28.78
CA LEU A 261 1.22 13.89 -29.44
C LEU A 261 1.44 14.07 -30.95
N ASN A 262 2.63 14.50 -31.36
CA ASN A 262 3.01 14.54 -32.77
C ASN A 262 3.03 13.14 -33.40
N ALA A 263 3.50 12.13 -32.66
CA ALA A 263 3.48 10.75 -33.13
C ALA A 263 2.05 10.20 -33.26
N LEU A 264 1.15 10.61 -32.37
CA LEU A 264 -0.26 10.24 -32.38
C LEU A 264 -1.00 10.79 -33.61
N ASP A 265 -0.74 12.04 -33.99
CA ASP A 265 -1.32 12.67 -35.18
C ASP A 265 -0.94 11.97 -36.49
N GLN A 266 0.15 11.19 -36.49
CA GLN A 266 0.61 10.40 -37.64
C GLN A 266 0.04 8.98 -37.70
N ARG A 267 -0.66 8.52 -36.65
CA ARG A 267 -1.19 7.15 -36.61
C ARG A 267 -2.46 7.01 -37.47
N PRO A 268 -2.65 5.89 -38.18
CA PRO A 268 -3.87 5.65 -38.94
C PRO A 268 -5.07 5.46 -38.00
N PRO A 269 -6.29 5.82 -38.45
CA PRO A 269 -7.49 5.68 -37.63
C PRO A 269 -7.83 4.21 -37.37
N ALA A 270 -8.13 3.89 -36.10
CA ALA A 270 -8.68 2.60 -35.68
C ALA A 270 -10.08 2.77 -35.07
N PRO A 271 -11.14 2.13 -35.59
CA PRO A 271 -12.48 2.25 -35.02
C PRO A 271 -12.57 1.56 -33.65
N PHE A 272 -13.26 2.19 -32.70
CA PHE A 272 -13.53 1.64 -31.37
C PHE A 272 -15.03 1.42 -31.17
N THR A 273 -15.42 0.21 -30.79
CA THR A 273 -16.81 -0.13 -30.45
C THR A 273 -16.93 -0.27 -28.93
N ALA A 274 -17.85 0.46 -28.33
CA ALA A 274 -18.14 0.37 -26.90
C ALA A 274 -18.84 -0.95 -26.55
N SER A 275 -18.67 -1.39 -25.31
CA SER A 275 -19.34 -2.55 -24.73
C SER A 275 -20.84 -2.33 -24.51
N GLU A 276 -21.60 -3.41 -24.34
CA GLU A 276 -23.02 -3.33 -23.99
C GLU A 276 -23.22 -2.66 -22.61
N GLY A 277 -22.25 -2.82 -21.71
CA GLY A 277 -22.20 -2.09 -20.44
C GLY A 277 -22.30 -0.57 -20.63
N ALA A 278 -21.63 -0.06 -21.67
CA ALA A 278 -21.61 1.37 -21.99
C ALA A 278 -22.98 1.86 -22.40
N ALA A 279 -23.63 1.13 -23.30
CA ALA A 279 -24.98 1.44 -23.75
C ALA A 279 -25.99 1.41 -22.60
N ARG A 280 -25.91 0.40 -21.72
CA ARG A 280 -26.76 0.33 -20.52
C ARG A 280 -26.55 1.52 -19.59
N LEU A 281 -25.31 1.98 -19.43
CA LEU A 281 -24.98 3.12 -18.57
C LEU A 281 -25.46 4.45 -19.17
N VAL A 282 -25.31 4.63 -20.49
CA VAL A 282 -25.87 5.77 -21.24
C VAL A 282 -27.38 5.88 -21.00
N SER A 283 -28.12 4.77 -21.16
CA SER A 283 -29.57 4.75 -20.90
C SER A 283 -29.90 4.98 -19.43
N ALA A 284 -29.16 4.37 -18.50
CA ALA A 284 -29.43 4.48 -17.06
C ALA A 284 -29.17 5.89 -16.49
N LEU A 285 -28.25 6.64 -17.11
CA LEU A 285 -27.90 8.00 -16.72
C LEU A 285 -28.64 9.07 -17.55
N ASP A 286 -29.46 8.65 -18.53
CA ASP A 286 -30.22 9.54 -19.42
C ASP A 286 -29.30 10.61 -20.07
N LEU A 287 -28.30 10.16 -20.83
CA LEU A 287 -27.34 11.04 -21.51
C LEU A 287 -27.92 11.61 -22.81
N HIS A 288 -27.92 12.93 -22.95
CA HIS A 288 -28.40 13.63 -24.16
C HIS A 288 -27.27 14.09 -25.09
N ASP A 289 -26.19 14.62 -24.53
CA ASP A 289 -25.04 15.15 -25.27
C ASP A 289 -23.69 14.54 -24.84
N LEU A 290 -22.78 14.43 -25.80
CA LEU A 290 -21.46 13.80 -25.64
C LEU A 290 -20.36 14.64 -26.27
N TYR A 291 -19.33 14.93 -25.49
CA TYR A 291 -18.05 15.38 -26.04
C TYR A 291 -17.15 14.19 -26.31
N TRP A 292 -16.68 14.06 -27.54
CA TRP A 292 -15.86 12.93 -27.96
C TRP A 292 -14.47 13.38 -28.34
N TYR A 293 -13.49 13.03 -27.50
CA TYR A 293 -12.08 13.25 -27.72
C TYR A 293 -11.46 12.07 -28.48
N HIS A 294 -10.88 12.38 -29.64
CA HIS A 294 -10.20 11.42 -30.51
C HIS A 294 -9.10 12.12 -31.33
N PRO A 295 -8.13 11.38 -31.93
CA PRO A 295 -7.13 11.99 -32.81
C PRO A 295 -7.77 12.76 -33.98
N PRO A 296 -7.23 13.93 -34.38
CA PRO A 296 -7.80 14.75 -35.45
C PRO A 296 -7.72 14.08 -36.84
N ALA A 297 -6.74 13.20 -37.07
CA ALA A 297 -6.64 12.38 -38.28
C ALA A 297 -7.71 11.27 -38.37
N GLN A 298 -8.58 11.16 -37.35
CA GLN A 298 -9.65 10.17 -37.23
C GLN A 298 -11.02 10.84 -37.42
N PRO A 299 -11.47 11.17 -38.64
CA PRO A 299 -12.89 11.41 -38.89
C PRO A 299 -13.58 10.05 -38.80
N ALA A 300 -13.97 9.66 -37.60
CA ALA A 300 -14.67 8.41 -37.40
C ALA A 300 -16.10 8.52 -37.96
N ALA A 301 -16.60 7.41 -38.52
CA ALA A 301 -17.92 7.36 -39.13
C ALA A 301 -19.06 7.49 -38.11
N GLU A 302 -18.87 7.02 -36.87
CA GLU A 302 -19.86 7.05 -35.78
C GLU A 302 -19.18 7.15 -34.40
N ALA A 303 -19.84 7.82 -33.46
CA ALA A 303 -19.39 7.98 -32.08
C ALA A 303 -19.44 6.64 -31.29
N PRO A 304 -18.60 6.45 -30.26
CA PRO A 304 -18.57 5.18 -29.52
C PRO A 304 -19.84 4.94 -28.69
N LEU A 305 -20.59 6.00 -28.35
CA LEU A 305 -21.82 5.93 -27.57
C LEU A 305 -22.95 6.62 -28.36
N ALA A 306 -24.10 5.97 -28.40
CA ALA A 306 -25.30 6.50 -29.05
C ALA A 306 -26.00 7.52 -28.14
N VAL A 307 -25.93 8.79 -28.49
CA VAL A 307 -26.65 9.91 -27.85
C VAL A 307 -27.22 10.84 -28.92
N GLU A 308 -28.09 11.79 -28.54
CA GLU A 308 -28.74 12.70 -29.49
C GLU A 308 -27.76 13.69 -30.13
N GLN A 309 -26.81 14.21 -29.34
CA GLN A 309 -25.85 15.22 -29.80
C GLN A 309 -24.42 14.79 -29.51
N VAL A 310 -23.58 14.72 -30.53
CA VAL A 310 -22.14 14.42 -30.39
C VAL A 310 -21.32 15.58 -30.91
N THR A 311 -20.37 16.04 -30.12
CA THR A 311 -19.39 17.05 -30.52
C THR A 311 -17.98 16.44 -30.50
N SER A 312 -17.38 16.29 -31.68
CA SER A 312 -15.96 15.90 -31.80
C SER A 312 -15.04 16.99 -31.25
N CYS A 313 -14.04 16.55 -30.49
CA CYS A 313 -13.08 17.40 -29.79
C CYS A 313 -11.65 16.94 -30.08
N ALA A 314 -10.77 17.87 -30.40
CA ALA A 314 -9.33 17.63 -30.37
C ALA A 314 -8.83 17.76 -28.92
N LEU A 315 -7.69 17.13 -28.62
CA LEU A 315 -7.03 17.27 -27.30
C LEU A 315 -6.54 18.71 -27.06
N HIS A 316 -6.24 19.45 -28.13
CA HIS A 316 -5.79 20.83 -28.06
C HIS A 316 -6.97 21.82 -28.13
N GLY A 317 -7.03 22.72 -27.15
CA GLY A 317 -7.98 23.82 -27.09
C GLY A 317 -8.71 23.90 -25.76
N THR A 318 -8.82 25.10 -25.20
CA THR A 318 -9.64 25.34 -24.01
C THR A 318 -11.12 25.27 -24.38
N ARG A 319 -11.86 24.34 -23.80
CA ARG A 319 -13.33 24.33 -23.82
C ARG A 319 -13.84 24.70 -22.43
N GLU A 320 -14.71 25.69 -22.35
CA GLU A 320 -15.36 26.07 -21.08
C GLU A 320 -16.73 25.37 -20.90
N ALA A 321 -17.24 24.72 -21.95
CA ALA A 321 -18.56 24.10 -21.94
C ALA A 321 -18.53 22.68 -21.34
N HIS A 322 -19.69 22.22 -20.84
CA HIS A 322 -19.88 20.88 -20.25
C HIS A 322 -20.91 20.08 -21.06
N ALA A 323 -20.77 18.76 -21.07
CA ALA A 323 -21.73 17.81 -21.63
C ALA A 323 -22.16 16.77 -20.57
N ASP A 324 -23.27 16.07 -20.82
CA ASP A 324 -23.72 14.95 -20.00
C ASP A 324 -22.67 13.85 -19.94
N GLY A 325 -22.05 13.52 -21.09
CA GLY A 325 -20.95 12.59 -21.20
C GLY A 325 -19.68 13.17 -21.82
N VAL A 326 -18.53 12.61 -21.43
CA VAL A 326 -17.27 12.73 -22.17
C VAL A 326 -16.80 11.33 -22.56
N ALA A 327 -16.46 11.13 -23.83
CA ALA A 327 -15.85 9.92 -24.34
C ALA A 327 -14.42 10.20 -24.83
N VAL A 328 -13.50 9.28 -24.55
CA VAL A 328 -12.13 9.33 -25.06
C VAL A 328 -11.73 7.96 -25.62
N THR A 329 -11.23 7.94 -26.86
CA THR A 329 -10.84 6.72 -27.57
C THR A 329 -9.59 6.92 -28.41
N GLY A 330 -8.67 5.96 -28.41
CA GLY A 330 -7.49 5.96 -29.28
C GLY A 330 -6.53 7.12 -29.03
N LEU A 331 -6.47 7.62 -27.79
CA LEU A 331 -5.66 8.77 -27.39
C LEU A 331 -4.75 8.40 -26.20
N LEU A 332 -5.36 8.07 -25.07
CA LEU A 332 -4.66 8.01 -23.78
C LEU A 332 -3.59 6.92 -23.72
N GLU A 333 -3.79 5.79 -24.41
CA GLU A 333 -2.83 4.68 -24.50
C GLU A 333 -1.55 5.01 -25.28
N HIS A 334 -1.51 6.17 -25.96
CA HIS A 334 -0.38 6.62 -26.77
C HIS A 334 0.35 7.83 -26.19
N LEU A 335 -0.16 8.40 -25.09
CA LEU A 335 0.43 9.54 -24.40
C LEU A 335 1.28 9.08 -23.22
N PRO A 336 2.23 9.88 -22.72
CA PRO A 336 3.03 9.53 -21.57
C PRO A 336 2.15 9.30 -20.33
N GLY A 337 2.47 8.27 -19.55
CA GLY A 337 1.73 7.96 -18.34
C GLY A 337 1.85 9.04 -17.25
N GLU A 338 2.89 9.86 -17.32
CA GLU A 338 3.07 11.06 -16.51
C GLU A 338 1.97 12.11 -16.72
N ASP A 339 1.42 12.20 -17.93
CA ASP A 339 0.44 13.23 -18.30
C ASP A 339 -1.01 12.77 -18.16
N THR A 340 -1.23 11.46 -18.12
CA THR A 340 -2.57 10.88 -18.01
C THR A 340 -3.37 11.37 -16.79
N PRO A 341 -2.82 11.54 -15.57
CA PRO A 341 -3.61 11.98 -14.43
C PRO A 341 -4.25 13.36 -14.64
N TRP A 342 -3.49 14.35 -15.12
CA TRP A 342 -4.03 15.69 -15.34
C TRP A 342 -4.95 15.74 -16.57
N LEU A 343 -4.70 14.92 -17.59
CA LEU A 343 -5.60 14.78 -18.74
C LEU A 343 -6.96 14.22 -18.32
N LEU A 344 -6.97 13.15 -17.52
CA LEU A 344 -8.22 12.57 -16.99
C LEU A 344 -8.98 13.56 -16.13
N GLU A 345 -8.27 14.32 -15.29
CA GLU A 345 -8.85 15.39 -14.47
C GLU A 345 -9.47 16.49 -15.33
N GLN A 346 -8.82 16.90 -16.42
CA GLN A 346 -9.41 17.85 -17.37
C GLN A 346 -10.63 17.26 -18.08
N LEU A 347 -10.57 16.04 -18.60
CA LEU A 347 -11.69 15.38 -19.27
C LEU A 347 -12.89 15.25 -18.33
N ALA A 348 -12.66 14.87 -17.08
CA ALA A 348 -13.70 14.73 -16.06
C ALA A 348 -14.43 16.04 -15.76
N ARG A 349 -13.73 17.17 -15.74
CA ARG A 349 -14.36 18.49 -15.52
C ARG A 349 -15.37 18.85 -16.58
N HIS A 350 -15.23 18.33 -17.79
CA HIS A 350 -16.19 18.57 -18.88
C HIS A 350 -17.41 17.63 -18.83
N ALA A 351 -17.37 16.57 -18.02
CA ALA A 351 -18.43 15.57 -17.91
C ALA A 351 -19.34 15.83 -16.69
N ARG A 352 -20.66 15.85 -16.90
CA ARG A 352 -21.63 15.98 -15.80
C ARG A 352 -21.98 14.62 -15.17
N LYS A 353 -22.13 13.58 -16.00
CA LYS A 353 -22.69 12.28 -15.58
C LYS A 353 -21.73 11.13 -15.86
N LEU A 354 -21.09 11.09 -17.04
CA LEU A 354 -20.27 9.95 -17.48
C LEU A 354 -18.92 10.36 -18.06
N LEU A 355 -17.85 9.69 -17.62
CA LEU A 355 -16.58 9.62 -18.34
C LEU A 355 -16.39 8.21 -18.92
N TYR A 356 -16.40 8.09 -20.24
CA TYR A 356 -16.17 6.86 -20.97
C TYR A 356 -14.76 6.83 -21.56
N ILE A 357 -14.04 5.73 -21.34
CA ILE A 357 -12.68 5.51 -21.83
C ILE A 357 -12.63 4.20 -22.60
N GLY A 358 -12.29 4.26 -23.89
CA GLY A 358 -12.00 3.09 -24.72
C GLY A 358 -10.52 3.00 -25.06
N LEU A 359 -9.86 1.91 -24.68
CA LEU A 359 -8.43 1.69 -24.89
C LEU A 359 -8.17 0.45 -25.75
N GLU A 360 -7.26 0.59 -26.71
CA GLU A 360 -6.71 -0.52 -27.47
C GLU A 360 -5.25 -0.79 -27.08
N LEU A 361 -5.05 -1.79 -26.22
CA LEU A 361 -3.72 -2.16 -25.74
C LEU A 361 -3.15 -3.26 -26.66
N SER A 362 -2.23 -2.88 -27.54
CA SER A 362 -1.58 -3.80 -28.50
C SER A 362 -0.53 -4.69 -27.83
N ALA A 363 -0.16 -5.79 -28.49
CA ALA A 363 0.94 -6.65 -28.03
C ALA A 363 2.31 -5.94 -28.10
N GLU A 364 2.48 -4.93 -28.98
CA GLU A 364 3.69 -4.10 -28.97
C GLU A 364 3.74 -3.17 -27.75
N ALA A 365 2.59 -2.66 -27.29
CA ALA A 365 2.50 -1.87 -26.07
C ALA A 365 2.81 -2.71 -24.81
N GLU A 366 2.42 -3.99 -24.79
CA GLU A 366 2.81 -4.95 -23.73
C GLU A 366 4.32 -5.23 -23.73
N ALA A 367 4.97 -5.22 -24.91
CA ALA A 367 6.42 -5.40 -25.02
C ALA A 367 7.25 -4.17 -24.60
N ALA A 368 6.64 -2.98 -24.60
CA ALA A 368 7.31 -1.73 -24.24
C ALA A 368 7.45 -1.53 -22.71
N ASP A 369 6.81 -2.38 -21.89
CA ASP A 369 6.87 -2.35 -20.41
C ASP A 369 6.68 -0.94 -19.81
N THR A 370 5.78 -0.15 -20.43
CA THR A 370 5.47 1.23 -20.00
C THR A 370 4.65 1.26 -18.72
N GLY A 371 4.12 0.11 -18.29
CA GLY A 371 3.14 -0.01 -17.22
C GLY A 371 1.71 0.40 -17.60
N LEU A 372 1.51 1.00 -18.78
CA LEU A 372 0.21 1.45 -19.31
C LEU A 372 -0.61 0.30 -19.93
N ASP A 373 0.02 -0.83 -20.25
CA ASP A 373 -0.61 -2.08 -20.68
C ASP A 373 -1.44 -2.76 -19.57
N SER A 374 -1.16 -2.37 -18.32
CA SER A 374 -1.79 -2.90 -17.12
C SER A 374 -3.19 -2.31 -16.91
N THR A 375 -4.22 -3.16 -16.95
CA THR A 375 -5.59 -2.79 -16.55
C THR A 375 -5.62 -2.12 -15.18
N ARG A 376 -4.79 -2.61 -14.26
CA ARG A 376 -4.73 -2.14 -12.87
C ARG A 376 -4.28 -0.68 -12.76
N TRP A 377 -3.40 -0.27 -13.67
CA TRP A 377 -2.91 1.09 -13.68
C TRP A 377 -4.05 2.07 -14.01
N TRP A 378 -4.82 1.79 -15.06
CA TRP A 378 -5.99 2.58 -15.45
C TRP A 378 -7.10 2.62 -14.39
N GLN A 379 -7.42 1.46 -13.80
CA GLN A 379 -8.36 1.37 -12.68
C GLN A 379 -7.96 2.30 -11.54
N ARG A 380 -6.66 2.35 -11.21
CA ARG A 380 -6.16 3.21 -10.14
C ARG A 380 -6.33 4.70 -10.49
N GLN A 381 -6.04 5.12 -11.73
CA GLN A 381 -6.25 6.50 -12.15
C GLN A 381 -7.73 6.91 -12.02
N LEU A 382 -8.64 6.07 -12.49
CA LEU A 382 -10.08 6.31 -12.41
C LEU A 382 -10.63 6.32 -10.98
N ARG A 383 -10.08 5.49 -10.10
CA ARG A 383 -10.41 5.53 -8.67
C ARG A 383 -9.90 6.79 -7.99
N THR A 384 -8.72 7.30 -8.34
CA THR A 384 -8.24 8.61 -7.84
C THR A 384 -9.16 9.73 -8.33
N LEU A 385 -9.54 9.70 -9.61
CA LEU A 385 -10.49 10.64 -10.21
C LEU A 385 -11.86 10.62 -9.50
N THR A 386 -12.35 9.44 -9.10
CA THR A 386 -13.61 9.28 -8.35
C THR A 386 -13.61 10.06 -7.04
N ARG A 387 -12.44 10.24 -6.41
CA ARG A 387 -12.33 11.01 -5.17
C ARG A 387 -12.58 12.50 -5.41
N HIS A 388 -12.09 13.04 -6.54
CA HIS A 388 -12.25 14.44 -6.91
C HIS A 388 -13.59 14.72 -7.60
N HIS A 389 -14.11 13.74 -8.35
CA HIS A 389 -15.39 13.79 -9.07
C HIS A 389 -16.36 12.69 -8.61
N PRO A 390 -16.80 12.70 -7.34
CA PRO A 390 -17.58 11.60 -6.76
C PRO A 390 -19.02 11.46 -7.31
N ARG A 391 -19.49 12.43 -8.10
CA ARG A 391 -20.76 12.38 -8.87
C ARG A 391 -20.60 11.73 -10.25
N LEU A 392 -19.37 11.62 -10.74
CA LEU A 392 -19.08 11.15 -12.09
C LEU A 392 -19.08 9.61 -12.11
N ALA A 393 -19.98 9.02 -12.92
CA ALA A 393 -19.83 7.64 -13.31
C ALA A 393 -18.68 7.52 -14.31
N TRP A 394 -17.97 6.40 -14.28
CA TRP A 394 -16.99 6.12 -15.31
C TRP A 394 -17.10 4.69 -15.79
N GLN A 395 -16.70 4.53 -17.05
CA GLN A 395 -16.59 3.24 -17.70
C GLN A 395 -15.31 3.17 -18.50
N LEU A 396 -14.64 2.03 -18.37
CA LEU A 396 -13.38 1.72 -19.02
C LEU A 396 -13.49 0.40 -19.77
N ASP A 397 -13.38 0.50 -21.09
CA ASP A 397 -13.41 -0.62 -22.02
C ASP A 397 -12.00 -0.84 -22.57
N ILE A 398 -11.43 -2.02 -22.31
CA ILE A 398 -10.07 -2.36 -22.75
C ILE A 398 -10.11 -3.52 -23.73
N ARG A 399 -9.64 -3.29 -24.95
CA ARG A 399 -9.45 -4.33 -25.98
C ARG A 399 -8.00 -4.80 -25.97
N ARG A 400 -7.80 -6.13 -26.01
CA ARG A 400 -6.48 -6.77 -26.06
C ARG A 400 -6.41 -7.79 -27.20
N GLY A 401 -5.58 -7.52 -28.19
CA GLY A 401 -5.31 -8.45 -29.30
C GLY A 401 -6.53 -8.76 -30.20
N ARG A 402 -6.36 -9.75 -31.10
CA ARG A 402 -7.33 -10.05 -32.19
C ARG A 402 -8.56 -10.86 -31.77
N ASN A 403 -8.63 -11.33 -30.53
CA ASN A 403 -9.72 -12.23 -30.08
C ASN A 403 -11.05 -11.51 -29.80
N GLY A 404 -11.13 -10.21 -30.03
CA GLY A 404 -12.38 -9.43 -30.00
C GLY A 404 -12.96 -9.13 -28.60
N GLY A 405 -12.58 -9.88 -27.57
CA GLY A 405 -13.13 -9.69 -26.22
C GLY A 405 -12.76 -8.35 -25.58
N VAL A 406 -13.71 -7.76 -24.87
CA VAL A 406 -13.57 -6.45 -24.20
C VAL A 406 -13.55 -6.67 -22.70
N ALA A 407 -12.48 -6.24 -22.04
CA ALA A 407 -12.46 -6.17 -20.58
C ALA A 407 -13.18 -4.89 -20.15
N VAL A 408 -14.31 -5.03 -19.47
CA VAL A 408 -15.15 -3.91 -19.05
C VAL A 408 -14.97 -3.68 -17.56
N ILE A 409 -14.67 -2.44 -17.20
CA ILE A 409 -14.57 -2.00 -15.83
C ILE A 409 -15.47 -0.79 -15.68
N GLN A 410 -16.46 -0.92 -14.81
CA GLN A 410 -17.47 0.10 -14.64
C GLN A 410 -17.56 0.49 -13.20
N SER A 411 -17.87 1.75 -12.97
CA SER A 411 -18.11 2.32 -11.67
C SER A 411 -19.48 2.97 -11.68
N ALA A 412 -20.49 2.16 -11.34
CA ALA A 412 -21.87 2.61 -11.27
C ALA A 412 -22.52 2.05 -10.01
N MET A 413 -22.34 2.76 -8.90
CA MET A 413 -23.43 2.86 -7.93
C MET A 413 -24.23 4.09 -8.32
N THR A 414 -25.31 3.87 -9.04
CA THR A 414 -26.32 4.89 -9.30
C THR A 414 -26.71 5.53 -7.96
N GLY A 415 -26.43 6.83 -7.80
CA GLY A 415 -26.86 7.66 -6.66
C GLY A 415 -26.04 7.58 -5.35
N ALA A 416 -25.20 6.58 -5.10
CA ALA A 416 -24.76 6.31 -3.71
C ALA A 416 -23.50 7.04 -3.21
N ARG A 417 -22.80 7.79 -4.06
CA ARG A 417 -21.41 8.21 -3.78
C ARG A 417 -21.23 9.60 -3.18
N LEU A 418 -22.30 10.37 -3.02
CA LEU A 418 -22.26 11.68 -2.36
C LEU A 418 -23.51 11.95 -1.55
N THR A 419 -23.43 11.81 -0.23
CA THR A 419 -24.35 12.54 0.64
C THR A 419 -23.89 13.99 0.76
N GLN A 420 -24.60 14.88 0.07
CA GLN A 420 -25.21 16.10 0.62
C GLN A 420 -26.21 16.64 -0.43
N GLY A 421 -27.46 16.17 -0.32
CA GLY A 421 -28.61 16.43 -1.18
C GLY A 421 -29.69 15.36 -0.93
N ALA A 422 -30.98 15.71 -0.99
CA ALA A 422 -32.06 14.95 -0.34
C ALA A 422 -32.51 13.63 -1.00
N GLU A 423 -32.03 13.24 -2.19
CA GLU A 423 -32.53 12.02 -2.86
C GLU A 423 -31.42 11.23 -3.59
N ALA A 424 -30.45 10.71 -2.84
CA ALA A 424 -29.55 9.67 -3.35
C ALA A 424 -29.24 8.64 -2.24
N SER A 425 -29.61 7.38 -2.45
CA SER A 425 -29.58 6.31 -1.43
C SER A 425 -28.16 5.85 -1.12
N SER A 426 -27.75 5.87 0.14
CA SER A 426 -26.44 5.33 0.58
C SER A 426 -26.34 3.81 0.32
N PRO A 427 -25.12 3.27 0.09
CA PRO A 427 -24.89 1.83 -0.06
C PRO A 427 -25.45 1.02 1.10
N THR A 428 -26.11 -0.09 0.83
CA THR A 428 -26.52 -1.04 1.87
C THR A 428 -25.42 -2.08 2.12
N VAL A 429 -25.03 -2.25 3.38
CA VAL A 429 -23.96 -3.15 3.80
C VAL A 429 -24.52 -4.29 4.64
N TRP A 430 -24.21 -5.53 4.29
CA TRP A 430 -24.45 -6.68 5.15
C TRP A 430 -23.15 -7.14 5.82
N LEU A 431 -23.16 -7.24 7.14
CA LEU A 431 -22.08 -7.89 7.90
C LEU A 431 -22.45 -9.35 8.13
N LEU A 432 -21.73 -10.29 7.49
CA LEU A 432 -21.94 -11.72 7.76
C LEU A 432 -21.02 -12.14 8.91
N LEU A 433 -21.60 -12.26 10.11
CA LEU A 433 -20.85 -12.57 11.31
C LEU A 433 -20.43 -14.05 11.37
N SER A 434 -19.43 -14.31 12.21
CA SER A 434 -18.90 -15.64 12.47
C SER A 434 -19.03 -16.01 13.95
N GLU A 435 -18.60 -17.20 14.34
CA GLU A 435 -18.54 -17.61 15.75
C GLU A 435 -17.42 -16.92 16.54
N HIS A 436 -16.52 -16.17 15.89
CA HIS A 436 -15.34 -15.56 16.50
C HIS A 436 -15.58 -14.10 16.87
N VAL A 437 -15.58 -13.81 18.18
CA VAL A 437 -15.86 -12.47 18.73
C VAL A 437 -14.87 -11.41 18.23
N GLY A 438 -13.57 -11.70 18.23
CA GLY A 438 -12.53 -10.75 17.80
C GLY A 438 -12.59 -10.42 16.30
N ASP A 439 -13.01 -11.36 15.46
CA ASP A 439 -13.24 -11.11 14.04
C ASP A 439 -14.51 -10.26 13.85
N ASN A 440 -15.58 -10.57 14.57
CA ASN A 440 -16.84 -9.81 14.51
C ASN A 440 -16.66 -8.36 15.00
N ALA A 441 -15.80 -8.13 16.00
CA ALA A 441 -15.46 -6.79 16.46
C ALA A 441 -14.87 -5.93 15.32
N GLN A 442 -13.96 -6.49 14.53
CA GLN A 442 -13.39 -5.80 13.37
C GLN A 442 -14.46 -5.48 12.31
N LEU A 443 -15.38 -6.40 12.03
CA LEU A 443 -16.47 -6.18 11.08
C LEU A 443 -17.40 -5.04 11.54
N ARG A 444 -17.72 -4.99 12.85
CA ARG A 444 -18.54 -3.94 13.43
C ARG A 444 -17.86 -2.58 13.41
N THR A 445 -16.58 -2.52 13.76
CA THR A 445 -15.78 -1.30 13.64
C THR A 445 -15.83 -0.76 12.21
N LEU A 446 -15.63 -1.61 11.20
CA LEU A 446 -15.78 -1.19 9.80
C LEU A 446 -17.19 -0.72 9.46
N GLY A 447 -18.22 -1.45 9.90
CA GLY A 447 -19.62 -1.07 9.67
C GLY A 447 -19.96 0.31 10.23
N THR A 448 -19.54 0.60 11.47
CA THR A 448 -19.74 1.91 12.12
C THR A 448 -19.01 3.02 11.36
N GLU A 449 -17.74 2.82 11.02
CA GLU A 449 -16.88 3.85 10.42
C GLU A 449 -17.23 4.14 8.95
N LEU A 450 -17.85 3.18 8.25
CA LEU A 450 -18.39 3.40 6.91
C LEU A 450 -19.53 4.41 6.89
N ALA A 451 -20.26 4.59 7.99
CA ALA A 451 -21.40 5.50 8.11
C ALA A 451 -22.47 5.28 7.01
N TRP A 452 -22.69 4.03 6.63
CA TRP A 452 -23.70 3.58 5.68
C TRP A 452 -24.77 2.72 6.38
N PRO A 453 -25.95 2.49 5.77
CA PRO A 453 -26.92 1.52 6.28
C PRO A 453 -26.30 0.12 6.44
N VAL A 454 -26.16 -0.36 7.68
CA VAL A 454 -25.59 -1.67 8.01
C VAL A 454 -26.66 -2.63 8.55
N ILE A 455 -26.67 -3.86 8.05
CA ILE A 455 -27.48 -4.96 8.55
C ILE A 455 -26.55 -6.09 9.01
N GLU A 456 -26.57 -6.42 10.30
CA GLU A 456 -25.87 -7.59 10.83
C GLU A 456 -26.65 -8.86 10.53
N LYS A 457 -26.00 -9.83 9.88
CA LYS A 457 -26.48 -11.20 9.78
C LYS A 457 -25.72 -12.03 10.81
N PRO A 458 -26.41 -12.69 11.76
CA PRO A 458 -25.76 -13.50 12.78
C PRO A 458 -25.01 -14.69 12.14
N PRO A 459 -24.29 -15.51 12.92
CA PRO A 459 -23.73 -16.73 12.37
C PRO A 459 -24.83 -17.61 11.75
N LEU A 460 -24.76 -17.78 10.42
CA LEU A 460 -25.78 -18.50 9.63
C LEU A 460 -25.37 -19.94 9.29
N ILE A 461 -24.12 -20.35 9.58
CA ILE A 461 -23.58 -21.66 9.19
C ILE A 461 -23.46 -22.60 10.40
N ASP A 462 -24.21 -23.71 10.41
CA ASP A 462 -24.37 -24.59 11.59
C ASP A 462 -23.26 -25.63 11.80
N PHE A 463 -22.51 -26.00 10.75
CA PHE A 463 -21.49 -27.05 10.88
C PHE A 463 -20.12 -26.62 10.36
N LYS A 464 -19.06 -27.25 10.89
CA LYS A 464 -17.70 -27.18 10.33
C LYS A 464 -17.69 -28.06 9.07
N PRO A 465 -17.73 -27.52 7.83
CA PRO A 465 -17.70 -28.38 6.66
C PRO A 465 -16.39 -29.16 6.65
N ALA A 466 -16.49 -30.49 6.78
CA ALA A 466 -15.33 -31.38 6.93
C ALA A 466 -14.34 -31.29 5.76
N ARG A 467 -14.81 -30.88 4.57
CA ARG A 467 -14.01 -30.55 3.39
C ARG A 467 -14.87 -29.75 2.40
N MET A 468 -14.70 -28.43 2.35
CA MET A 468 -15.00 -27.70 1.11
C MET A 468 -13.73 -27.72 0.26
N MET A 469 -13.82 -28.35 -0.92
CA MET A 469 -12.73 -28.35 -1.91
C MET A 469 -12.51 -26.94 -2.47
N PRO A 470 -11.35 -26.63 -3.08
CA PRO A 470 -11.26 -25.51 -4.02
C PRO A 470 -12.37 -25.65 -5.07
N LEU A 471 -12.91 -24.53 -5.59
CA LEU A 471 -13.94 -24.50 -6.66
C LEU A 471 -15.38 -24.90 -6.24
N THR A 472 -15.75 -24.80 -4.97
CA THR A 472 -17.16 -24.95 -4.61
C THR A 472 -18.03 -23.87 -5.26
N ARG A 473 -19.16 -24.28 -5.82
CA ARG A 473 -20.16 -23.37 -6.41
C ARG A 473 -20.81 -22.51 -5.32
N PRO A 474 -21.22 -21.27 -5.63
CA PRO A 474 -22.09 -20.46 -4.78
C PRO A 474 -23.29 -21.31 -4.31
N SER A 475 -23.55 -21.37 -3.00
CA SER A 475 -24.61 -22.22 -2.47
C SER A 475 -25.01 -21.87 -1.04
N LEU A 476 -26.26 -22.19 -0.69
CA LEU A 476 -26.80 -22.18 0.69
C LEU A 476 -26.46 -23.46 1.48
N ARG A 477 -25.55 -24.31 0.98
CA ARG A 477 -25.17 -25.54 1.68
C ARG A 477 -24.46 -25.19 2.99
N GLY A 478 -25.04 -25.64 4.11
CA GLY A 478 -24.55 -25.34 5.44
C GLY A 478 -25.22 -24.17 6.13
N VAL A 479 -26.07 -23.41 5.43
CA VAL A 479 -26.92 -22.39 6.05
C VAL A 479 -28.01 -23.05 6.88
N ASN A 480 -28.16 -22.59 8.11
CA ASN A 480 -29.20 -23.00 9.05
C ASN A 480 -30.57 -22.86 8.39
N GLN A 481 -31.31 -23.96 8.32
CA GLN A 481 -32.60 -23.99 7.64
C GLN A 481 -33.61 -23.02 8.25
N ALA A 482 -33.59 -22.85 9.58
CA ALA A 482 -34.48 -21.93 10.31
C ALA A 482 -34.15 -20.45 10.09
N ARG A 483 -32.97 -20.14 9.53
CA ARG A 483 -32.51 -18.76 9.28
C ARG A 483 -32.40 -18.42 7.80
N ARG A 484 -32.89 -19.28 6.90
CA ARG A 484 -32.86 -19.01 5.46
C ARG A 484 -33.74 -17.83 5.06
N ASP A 485 -34.82 -17.60 5.79
CA ASP A 485 -35.74 -16.50 5.54
C ASP A 485 -35.09 -15.13 5.83
N GLU A 486 -33.97 -15.10 6.58
CA GLU A 486 -33.16 -13.89 6.75
C GLU A 486 -32.41 -13.47 5.47
N LEU A 487 -32.35 -14.35 4.45
CA LEU A 487 -31.64 -14.16 3.18
C LEU A 487 -32.63 -13.88 2.04
N GLN A 488 -33.21 -12.69 2.05
CA GLN A 488 -34.15 -12.22 1.05
C GLN A 488 -33.77 -10.84 0.52
N ALA A 489 -34.31 -10.49 -0.65
CA ALA A 489 -34.18 -9.16 -1.23
C ALA A 489 -34.81 -8.08 -0.31
N PRO A 490 -34.36 -6.82 -0.38
CA PRO A 490 -33.32 -6.28 -1.28
C PRO A 490 -31.92 -6.80 -0.93
N TRP A 491 -31.16 -7.19 -1.96
CA TRP A 491 -29.78 -7.65 -1.80
C TRP A 491 -28.85 -6.48 -1.49
N PRO A 492 -27.81 -6.69 -0.67
CA PRO A 492 -26.89 -5.61 -0.32
C PRO A 492 -26.03 -5.20 -1.51
N ASP A 493 -25.59 -3.95 -1.49
CA ASP A 493 -24.54 -3.48 -2.39
C ASP A 493 -23.18 -4.07 -1.98
N ILE A 494 -22.96 -4.25 -0.68
CA ILE A 494 -21.68 -4.70 -0.12
C ILE A 494 -21.91 -5.78 0.95
N VAL A 495 -21.14 -6.85 0.87
CA VAL A 495 -20.99 -7.84 1.94
C VAL A 495 -19.59 -7.70 2.56
N ILE A 496 -19.53 -7.51 3.88
CA ILE A 496 -18.27 -7.55 4.65
C ILE A 496 -18.29 -8.77 5.56
N SER A 497 -17.25 -9.60 5.47
CA SER A 497 -17.17 -10.83 6.26
C SER A 497 -15.72 -11.29 6.43
N THR A 498 -15.54 -12.36 7.20
CA THR A 498 -14.24 -12.99 7.45
C THR A 498 -14.31 -14.52 7.37
N GLY A 499 -13.14 -15.16 7.42
CA GLY A 499 -13.00 -16.61 7.51
C GLY A 499 -13.40 -17.35 6.23
N ARG A 500 -13.42 -18.69 6.28
CA ARG A 500 -13.77 -19.52 5.12
C ARG A 500 -15.26 -19.82 5.02
N ARG A 501 -15.97 -19.87 6.16
CA ARG A 501 -17.33 -20.45 6.23
C ARG A 501 -18.35 -19.64 5.45
N ASN A 502 -18.23 -18.32 5.47
CA ASN A 502 -19.17 -17.42 4.81
C ASN A 502 -18.90 -17.24 3.31
N VAL A 503 -17.78 -17.73 2.76
CA VAL A 503 -17.38 -17.46 1.36
C VAL A 503 -18.44 -17.91 0.35
N ASN A 504 -18.96 -19.13 0.49
CA ASN A 504 -19.96 -19.66 -0.44
C ASN A 504 -21.33 -18.96 -0.33
N LEU A 505 -21.70 -18.55 0.89
CA LEU A 505 -22.92 -17.80 1.14
C LEU A 505 -22.82 -16.39 0.54
N ALA A 506 -21.71 -15.69 0.78
CA ALA A 506 -21.44 -14.36 0.22
C ALA A 506 -21.48 -14.38 -1.33
N ARG A 507 -20.83 -15.38 -1.94
CA ARG A 507 -20.90 -15.55 -3.41
C ARG A 507 -22.29 -15.92 -3.92
N TRP A 508 -23.10 -16.62 -3.12
CA TRP A 508 -24.49 -16.90 -3.48
C TRP A 508 -25.32 -15.62 -3.45
N ILE A 509 -25.14 -14.75 -2.44
CA ILE A 509 -25.76 -13.42 -2.38
C ILE A 509 -25.36 -12.59 -3.60
N GLN A 510 -24.06 -12.55 -3.93
CA GLN A 510 -23.58 -11.89 -5.15
C GLN A 510 -24.27 -12.42 -6.41
N GLN A 511 -24.44 -13.74 -6.54
CA GLN A 511 -25.17 -14.31 -7.68
C GLN A 511 -26.66 -13.89 -7.68
N GLN A 512 -27.33 -13.86 -6.52
CA GLN A 512 -28.74 -13.44 -6.45
C GLN A 512 -28.94 -11.96 -6.79
N SER A 513 -27.93 -11.13 -6.52
CA SER A 513 -27.91 -9.73 -6.90
C SER A 513 -27.58 -9.49 -8.38
N GLY A 514 -27.42 -10.53 -9.22
CA GLY A 514 -26.96 -10.36 -10.61
C GLY A 514 -25.50 -9.91 -10.74
N GLY A 515 -24.67 -10.16 -9.72
CA GLY A 515 -23.28 -9.71 -9.66
C GLY A 515 -23.10 -8.28 -9.14
N HIS A 516 -24.17 -7.65 -8.64
CA HIS A 516 -24.13 -6.27 -8.15
C HIS A 516 -23.50 -6.13 -6.75
N THR A 517 -23.59 -7.16 -5.90
CA THR A 517 -22.97 -7.16 -4.56
C THR A 517 -21.45 -7.30 -4.65
N GLN A 518 -20.74 -6.37 -4.03
CA GLN A 518 -19.30 -6.45 -3.82
C GLN A 518 -18.95 -7.23 -2.56
N LEU A 519 -17.87 -8.01 -2.61
CA LEU A 519 -17.41 -8.86 -1.53
C LEU A 519 -16.11 -8.30 -0.93
N ILE A 520 -16.21 -7.84 0.32
CA ILE A 520 -15.10 -7.30 1.11
C ILE A 520 -14.75 -8.29 2.22
N TRP A 521 -13.47 -8.68 2.31
CA TRP A 521 -13.06 -9.77 3.18
C TRP A 521 -11.95 -9.39 4.15
N VAL A 522 -12.19 -9.55 5.45
CA VAL A 522 -11.17 -9.32 6.49
C VAL A 522 -10.41 -10.61 6.79
N GLY A 523 -9.08 -10.54 6.86
CA GLY A 523 -8.17 -11.64 7.15
C GLY A 523 -7.78 -12.46 5.92
N ARG A 524 -7.98 -13.78 5.98
CA ARG A 524 -7.66 -14.71 4.87
C ARG A 524 -8.87 -15.57 4.51
N PRO A 525 -9.47 -15.42 3.30
CA PRO A 525 -10.67 -16.17 2.91
C PRO A 525 -10.42 -17.68 2.74
N ARG A 526 -9.16 -18.08 2.49
CA ARG A 526 -8.77 -19.45 2.12
C ARG A 526 -9.47 -19.94 0.84
N ALA A 527 -9.84 -19.04 -0.05
CA ALA A 527 -10.48 -19.30 -1.33
C ALA A 527 -9.70 -18.58 -2.45
N PRO A 528 -10.01 -18.79 -3.74
CA PRO A 528 -9.41 -17.99 -4.80
C PRO A 528 -9.58 -16.50 -4.52
N LEU A 529 -8.48 -15.75 -4.50
CA LEU A 529 -8.48 -14.35 -4.05
C LEU A 529 -9.22 -13.42 -5.04
N HIS A 530 -9.25 -13.78 -6.32
CA HIS A 530 -9.98 -13.05 -7.36
C HIS A 530 -11.52 -13.11 -7.22
N TRP A 531 -12.06 -13.84 -6.23
CA TRP A 531 -13.49 -13.84 -5.93
C TRP A 531 -13.93 -12.62 -5.10
N PHE A 532 -13.00 -11.82 -4.59
CA PHE A 532 -13.28 -10.71 -3.68
C PHE A 532 -12.85 -9.40 -4.32
N ASP A 533 -13.67 -8.37 -4.15
CA ASP A 533 -13.43 -7.02 -4.66
C ASP A 533 -12.40 -6.27 -3.81
N LEU A 534 -12.33 -6.61 -2.51
CA LEU A 534 -11.29 -6.15 -1.58
C LEU A 534 -11.03 -7.20 -0.50
N ILE A 535 -9.76 -7.45 -0.19
CA ILE A 535 -9.31 -8.25 0.95
C ILE A 535 -8.47 -7.35 1.84
N VAL A 536 -8.85 -7.22 3.11
CA VAL A 536 -8.11 -6.48 4.13
C VAL A 536 -7.38 -7.49 4.98
N THR A 537 -6.05 -7.48 4.96
CA THR A 537 -5.22 -8.52 5.56
C THR A 537 -4.07 -7.93 6.36
N THR A 538 -3.29 -8.79 6.98
CA THR A 538 -2.20 -8.45 7.90
C THR A 538 -1.02 -9.41 7.71
N PRO A 539 0.22 -9.05 8.11
CA PRO A 539 1.43 -9.81 7.81
C PRO A 539 1.33 -11.30 8.13
N GLN A 540 0.67 -11.67 9.23
CA GLN A 540 0.53 -13.07 9.64
C GLN A 540 -0.20 -13.97 8.64
N TYR A 541 -0.91 -13.38 7.69
CA TYR A 541 -1.61 -14.10 6.66
C TYR A 541 -0.78 -14.26 5.38
N GLY A 542 0.39 -13.64 5.24
CA GLY A 542 1.32 -13.87 4.13
C GLY A 542 0.64 -13.91 2.77
N LEU A 543 -0.32 -13.01 2.53
CA LEU A 543 -0.94 -12.87 1.20
C LEU A 543 0.06 -12.14 0.28
N PRO A 544 0.09 -12.46 -1.01
CA PRO A 544 0.86 -11.68 -1.96
C PRO A 544 0.29 -10.26 -2.06
N ALA A 545 1.13 -9.29 -2.40
CA ALA A 545 0.70 -7.94 -2.72
C ALA A 545 -0.07 -7.94 -4.04
N ARG A 546 -1.31 -7.46 -4.00
CA ARG A 546 -2.20 -7.33 -5.15
C ARG A 546 -3.07 -6.10 -4.95
N GLU A 547 -3.56 -5.55 -6.04
CA GLU A 547 -4.35 -4.33 -6.01
C GLU A 547 -5.63 -4.44 -5.16
N HIS A 548 -6.35 -5.57 -5.19
CA HIS A 548 -7.53 -5.79 -4.34
C HIS A 548 -7.18 -6.35 -2.96
N ILE A 549 -5.92 -6.26 -2.52
CA ILE A 549 -5.47 -6.75 -1.21
C ILE A 549 -4.80 -5.58 -0.48
N LEU A 550 -5.48 -5.05 0.52
CA LEU A 550 -4.96 -4.05 1.44
C LEU A 550 -4.23 -4.76 2.59
N HIS A 551 -2.94 -4.44 2.76
CA HIS A 551 -2.10 -4.97 3.83
C HIS A 551 -2.01 -3.94 4.96
N ASN A 552 -2.75 -4.19 6.03
CA ASN A 552 -2.63 -3.45 7.27
C ASN A 552 -1.48 -4.04 8.10
N LEU A 553 -0.75 -3.22 8.83
CA LEU A 553 0.27 -3.62 9.80
C LEU A 553 -0.34 -4.44 10.96
N LEU A 554 -1.52 -4.04 11.47
CA LEU A 554 -2.25 -4.62 12.59
C LEU A 554 -3.70 -4.98 12.22
N PRO A 555 -4.34 -5.88 12.99
CA PRO A 555 -5.79 -6.02 12.98
C PRO A 555 -6.51 -4.71 13.30
N LEU A 556 -7.76 -4.59 12.82
CA LEU A 556 -8.60 -3.40 13.00
C LEU A 556 -9.18 -3.26 14.43
N ASN A 557 -8.75 -4.12 15.36
CA ASN A 557 -9.15 -4.05 16.76
C ASN A 557 -8.62 -2.74 17.38
N ARG A 558 -9.47 -2.04 18.14
CA ARG A 558 -9.12 -0.86 18.94
C ARG A 558 -9.28 -1.18 20.43
N PRO A 559 -8.52 -0.52 21.32
CA PRO A 559 -8.85 -0.48 22.73
C PRO A 559 -10.31 -0.05 22.89
N PRO A 560 -11.15 -0.82 23.60
CA PRO A 560 -12.54 -0.45 23.83
C PRO A 560 -12.64 0.85 24.62
N GLU A 561 -13.62 1.68 24.29
CA GLU A 561 -13.93 2.87 25.09
C GLU A 561 -14.41 2.46 26.48
N VAL A 562 -13.97 3.22 27.49
CA VAL A 562 -14.30 2.99 28.90
C VAL A 562 -15.00 4.21 29.44
N ALA A 563 -16.16 4.01 30.05
CA ALA A 563 -16.88 5.08 30.74
C ALA A 563 -16.01 5.66 31.87
N GLU A 564 -16.04 6.97 32.05
CA GLU A 564 -15.14 7.70 32.96
C GLU A 564 -15.31 7.27 34.42
N ASP A 565 -16.52 6.93 34.84
CA ASP A 565 -16.86 6.41 36.17
C ASP A 565 -16.24 5.03 36.41
N VAL A 566 -16.30 4.13 35.43
CA VAL A 566 -15.66 2.81 35.46
C VAL A 566 -14.13 2.97 35.57
N LEU A 567 -13.55 3.89 34.81
CA LEU A 567 -12.12 4.17 34.84
C LEU A 567 -11.66 4.68 36.21
N LYS A 568 -12.39 5.65 36.79
CA LYS A 568 -12.12 6.19 38.14
C LYS A 568 -12.24 5.12 39.22
N ALA A 569 -13.27 4.26 39.13
CA ALA A 569 -13.45 3.16 40.07
C ALA A 569 -12.27 2.19 40.04
N TRP A 570 -11.78 1.83 38.85
CA TRP A 570 -10.59 0.98 38.73
C TRP A 570 -9.32 1.68 39.19
N GLN A 571 -9.15 2.97 38.89
CA GLN A 571 -8.00 3.74 39.37
C GLN A 571 -7.93 3.76 40.90
N ALA A 572 -9.07 3.91 41.59
CA ALA A 572 -9.14 3.84 43.05
C ALA A 572 -8.81 2.43 43.58
N ARG A 573 -9.35 1.38 42.95
CA ARG A 573 -9.10 -0.02 43.36
C ARG A 573 -7.64 -0.45 43.18
N LEU A 574 -6.95 0.12 42.20
CA LEU A 574 -5.55 -0.16 41.92
C LEU A 574 -4.60 0.82 42.64
N GLY A 575 -5.13 1.81 43.37
CA GLY A 575 -4.36 2.92 43.93
C GLY A 575 -3.26 2.53 44.92
N ASP A 576 -3.41 1.38 45.60
CA ASP A 576 -2.41 0.86 46.54
C ASP A 576 -1.22 0.16 45.84
N LEU A 577 -1.29 -0.07 44.53
CA LEU A 577 -0.23 -0.71 43.76
C LEU A 577 0.82 0.30 43.28
N PRO A 578 2.12 0.09 43.55
CA PRO A 578 3.19 0.92 43.03
C PRO A 578 3.16 1.04 41.50
N ARG A 579 3.40 2.25 40.99
CA ARG A 579 3.64 2.50 39.55
C ARG A 579 5.11 2.30 39.19
N PRO A 580 5.45 1.96 37.93
CA PRO A 580 4.54 1.82 36.78
C PRO A 580 3.68 0.55 36.84
N TRP A 581 2.48 0.60 36.25
CA TRP A 581 1.60 -0.56 36.09
C TRP A 581 1.83 -1.24 34.75
N TYR A 582 2.29 -2.50 34.76
CA TYR A 582 2.47 -3.30 33.56
C TYR A 582 1.27 -4.22 33.34
N GLY A 583 0.50 -3.97 32.27
CA GLY A 583 -0.61 -4.80 31.84
C GLY A 583 -0.11 -6.09 31.17
N VAL A 584 -0.43 -7.25 31.74
CA VAL A 584 -0.05 -8.56 31.22
C VAL A 584 -1.26 -9.20 30.54
N LEU A 585 -1.23 -9.18 29.20
CA LEU A 585 -2.29 -9.72 28.35
C LEU A 585 -1.99 -11.17 28.01
N ILE A 586 -2.73 -12.09 28.63
CA ILE A 586 -2.51 -13.53 28.47
C ILE A 586 -3.58 -14.09 27.55
N GLY A 587 -3.17 -14.48 26.35
CA GLY A 587 -4.00 -15.23 25.41
C GLY A 587 -4.19 -16.67 25.89
N GLY A 588 -3.74 -17.63 25.10
CA GLY A 588 -3.78 -19.03 25.50
C GLY A 588 -3.39 -19.98 24.38
N THR A 589 -3.41 -21.29 24.65
CA THR A 589 -3.00 -22.30 23.68
C THR A 589 -3.77 -22.16 22.38
N GLY A 590 -3.04 -21.88 21.31
CA GLY A 590 -3.56 -21.71 19.97
C GLY A 590 -3.42 -22.99 19.15
N SER A 591 -3.81 -22.93 17.88
CA SER A 591 -3.57 -24.06 16.94
C SER A 591 -2.10 -24.22 16.53
N LEU A 592 -1.24 -23.25 16.88
CA LEU A 592 0.15 -23.16 16.43
C LEU A 592 1.17 -22.90 17.54
N LYS A 593 0.75 -22.39 18.70
CA LYS A 593 1.63 -22.08 19.83
C LYS A 593 1.08 -22.72 21.10
N LYS A 594 1.97 -23.33 21.87
CA LYS A 594 1.65 -23.95 23.17
C LYS A 594 1.74 -22.86 24.22
N PHE A 595 0.86 -22.92 25.21
CA PHE A 595 1.04 -22.14 26.43
C PHE A 595 0.83 -23.09 27.60
N ASP A 596 1.91 -23.65 28.13
CA ASP A 596 1.87 -24.56 29.26
C ASP A 596 2.37 -23.93 30.56
N ALA A 597 2.42 -24.73 31.63
CA ALA A 597 2.91 -24.29 32.93
C ALA A 597 4.37 -23.83 32.89
N GLU A 598 5.23 -24.42 32.07
CA GLU A 598 6.64 -24.01 31.97
C GLU A 598 6.78 -22.66 31.26
N ASP A 599 6.05 -22.47 30.14
CA ASP A 599 5.95 -21.18 29.46
C ASP A 599 5.43 -20.09 30.42
N ALA A 600 4.40 -20.41 31.21
CA ALA A 600 3.82 -19.51 32.20
C ALA A 600 4.84 -19.08 33.26
N ARG A 601 5.68 -20.00 33.75
CA ARG A 601 6.76 -19.65 34.69
C ARG A 601 7.75 -18.68 34.07
N ARG A 602 8.18 -18.94 32.83
CA ARG A 602 9.11 -18.04 32.12
C ARG A 602 8.49 -16.66 31.90
N MET A 603 7.21 -16.58 31.57
CA MET A 603 6.50 -15.31 31.42
C MET A 603 6.40 -14.56 32.76
N VAL A 604 6.01 -15.24 33.83
CA VAL A 604 5.88 -14.67 35.19
C VAL A 604 7.23 -14.18 35.69
N GLU A 605 8.29 -14.96 35.55
CA GLU A 605 9.64 -14.59 35.98
C GLU A 605 10.13 -13.34 35.25
N ALA A 606 9.97 -13.29 33.92
CA ALA A 606 10.39 -12.16 33.12
C ALA A 606 9.55 -10.89 33.41
N ALA A 607 8.22 -11.03 33.54
CA ALA A 607 7.34 -9.93 33.90
C ALA A 607 7.63 -9.38 35.31
N ALA A 608 7.85 -10.26 36.29
CA ALA A 608 8.25 -9.88 37.63
C ALA A 608 9.64 -9.23 37.66
N GLY A 609 10.57 -9.69 36.82
CA GLY A 609 11.87 -9.06 36.62
C GLY A 609 11.73 -7.61 36.14
N LEU A 610 10.89 -7.37 35.14
CA LEU A 610 10.58 -6.04 34.63
C LEU A 610 9.96 -5.14 35.71
N ALA A 611 8.93 -5.62 36.41
CA ALA A 611 8.28 -4.88 37.48
C ALA A 611 9.25 -4.54 38.63
N ARG A 612 10.08 -5.49 39.08
CA ARG A 612 11.08 -5.25 40.15
C ARG A 612 12.11 -4.21 39.77
N ARG A 613 12.62 -4.26 38.53
CA ARG A 613 13.61 -3.30 38.03
C ARG A 613 13.09 -1.87 38.13
N ASP A 614 11.84 -1.67 37.77
CA ASP A 614 11.22 -0.33 37.70
C ASP A 614 10.43 0.05 38.96
N GLY A 615 10.42 -0.82 39.99
CA GLY A 615 9.65 -0.61 41.24
C GLY A 615 8.13 -0.65 41.06
N GLY A 616 7.64 -1.27 39.99
CA GLY A 616 6.25 -1.27 39.56
C GLY A 616 5.43 -2.51 39.96
N SER A 617 4.24 -2.63 39.36
CA SER A 617 3.26 -3.68 39.62
C SER A 617 2.74 -4.35 38.35
N LEU A 618 2.17 -5.55 38.48
CA LEU A 618 1.56 -6.28 37.36
C LEU A 618 0.02 -6.24 37.41
N LEU A 619 -0.63 -5.83 36.32
CA LEU A 619 -2.07 -5.93 36.12
C LEU A 619 -2.31 -7.07 35.13
N ILE A 620 -2.85 -8.20 35.57
CA ILE A 620 -2.85 -9.43 34.78
C ILE A 620 -4.28 -9.80 34.43
N THR A 621 -4.52 -10.12 33.16
CA THR A 621 -5.80 -10.66 32.72
C THR A 621 -5.60 -11.95 31.94
N THR A 622 -6.41 -12.94 32.26
CA THR A 622 -6.52 -14.17 31.46
C THR A 622 -7.54 -13.99 30.34
N SER A 623 -7.68 -15.00 29.47
CA SER A 623 -8.64 -15.02 28.36
C SER A 623 -9.47 -16.30 28.34
N PRO A 624 -10.52 -16.38 27.48
CA PRO A 624 -11.29 -17.61 27.30
C PRO A 624 -10.45 -18.83 26.90
N ARG A 625 -9.23 -18.60 26.37
CA ARG A 625 -8.33 -19.65 25.87
C ARG A 625 -7.23 -20.03 26.86
N THR A 626 -7.08 -19.33 27.98
CA THR A 626 -6.01 -19.58 28.95
C THR A 626 -6.22 -20.92 29.66
N PRO A 627 -5.30 -21.90 29.53
CA PRO A 627 -5.42 -23.21 30.16
C PRO A 627 -5.40 -23.16 31.69
N THR A 628 -6.03 -24.15 32.34
CA THR A 628 -6.14 -24.20 33.81
C THR A 628 -4.78 -24.28 34.51
N GLU A 629 -3.82 -25.00 33.93
CA GLU A 629 -2.46 -25.13 34.44
C GLU A 629 -1.70 -23.80 34.42
N VAL A 630 -1.92 -22.97 33.39
CA VAL A 630 -1.34 -21.62 33.29
C VAL A 630 -1.94 -20.73 34.38
N ARG A 631 -3.26 -20.78 34.58
CA ARG A 631 -3.95 -20.02 35.65
C ARG A 631 -3.37 -20.36 37.04
N ARG A 632 -3.11 -21.64 37.31
CA ARG A 632 -2.50 -22.07 38.58
C ARG A 632 -1.10 -21.49 38.80
N VAL A 633 -0.27 -21.47 37.76
CA VAL A 633 1.07 -20.87 37.84
C VAL A 633 0.99 -19.37 38.13
N LEU A 634 0.10 -18.65 37.43
CA LEU A 634 -0.12 -17.22 37.67
C LEU A 634 -0.55 -16.96 39.11
N GLN A 635 -1.47 -17.75 39.67
CA GLN A 635 -1.91 -17.59 41.06
C GLN A 635 -0.80 -17.89 42.09
N ALA A 636 0.03 -18.90 41.82
CA ALA A 636 0.98 -19.43 42.81
C ALA A 636 2.34 -18.72 42.80
N GLU A 637 2.78 -18.18 41.66
CA GLU A 637 4.19 -17.78 41.46
C GLU A 637 4.40 -16.25 41.29
N LEU A 638 3.34 -15.43 41.41
CA LEU A 638 3.46 -13.97 41.36
C LEU A 638 4.02 -13.41 42.68
N ALA A 639 5.31 -13.06 42.68
CA ALA A 639 6.04 -12.55 43.85
C ALA A 639 6.21 -11.01 43.89
N VAL A 640 5.47 -10.26 43.07
CA VAL A 640 5.49 -8.78 42.99
C VAL A 640 4.09 -8.21 43.24
N PRO A 641 3.94 -6.93 43.64
CA PRO A 641 2.61 -6.31 43.74
C PRO A 641 1.83 -6.50 42.45
N ASN A 642 0.60 -7.02 42.54
CA ASN A 642 -0.18 -7.37 41.36
C ASN A 642 -1.69 -7.34 41.59
N HIS A 643 -2.43 -7.28 40.48
CA HIS A 643 -3.86 -7.56 40.41
C HIS A 643 -4.11 -8.61 39.34
N LEU A 644 -4.64 -9.78 39.71
CA LEU A 644 -4.97 -10.86 38.79
C LEU A 644 -6.48 -10.91 38.54
N HIS A 645 -6.89 -10.67 37.29
CA HIS A 645 -8.26 -10.84 36.82
C HIS A 645 -8.43 -12.13 36.04
N GLU A 646 -9.32 -13.00 36.52
CA GLU A 646 -9.70 -14.22 35.82
C GLU A 646 -10.90 -13.99 34.93
N TRP A 647 -10.77 -14.35 33.65
CA TRP A 647 -11.86 -14.26 32.71
C TRP A 647 -12.84 -15.42 32.94
N HIS A 648 -14.14 -15.07 33.04
CA HIS A 648 -15.25 -16.01 33.18
C HIS A 648 -16.32 -15.76 32.11
N LEU A 649 -16.86 -16.86 31.56
CA LEU A 649 -17.95 -16.79 30.58
C LEU A 649 -19.22 -16.20 31.20
N GLY A 650 -19.79 -15.18 30.57
CA GLY A 650 -21.06 -14.57 30.99
C GLY A 650 -20.92 -13.40 31.98
N GLN A 651 -19.70 -13.09 32.44
CA GLN A 651 -19.42 -11.89 33.24
C GLN A 651 -19.11 -10.71 32.33
N GLN A 652 -19.66 -9.53 32.62
CA GLN A 652 -19.19 -8.29 31.97
C GLN A 652 -17.79 -7.97 32.50
N ASP A 653 -16.81 -7.97 31.59
CA ASP A 653 -15.42 -7.66 31.90
C ASP A 653 -15.17 -6.16 31.72
N HIS A 654 -15.23 -5.43 32.82
CA HIS A 654 -14.86 -4.02 32.89
C HIS A 654 -13.36 -3.83 33.20
N PHE A 655 -12.63 -4.90 33.54
CA PHE A 655 -11.22 -4.80 33.89
C PHE A 655 -10.33 -4.72 32.66
N TYR A 656 -10.55 -5.57 31.66
CA TYR A 656 -9.75 -5.57 30.43
C TYR A 656 -9.70 -4.18 29.75
N PRO A 657 -10.85 -3.51 29.51
CA PRO A 657 -10.86 -2.15 28.99
C PRO A 657 -10.14 -1.14 29.89
N ALA A 658 -10.40 -1.18 31.21
CA ALA A 658 -9.80 -0.25 32.16
C ALA A 658 -8.28 -0.42 32.26
N MET A 659 -7.79 -1.66 32.22
CA MET A 659 -6.36 -1.96 32.22
C MET A 659 -5.66 -1.43 30.97
N LEU A 660 -6.27 -1.58 29.78
CA LEU A 660 -5.73 -0.98 28.54
C LEU A 660 -5.62 0.54 28.63
N ALA A 661 -6.54 1.20 29.34
CA ALA A 661 -6.52 2.65 29.54
C ALA A 661 -5.55 3.12 30.63
N LEU A 662 -5.36 2.33 31.70
CA LEU A 662 -4.63 2.75 32.91
C LEU A 662 -3.16 2.32 32.96
N ALA A 663 -2.78 1.25 32.26
CA ALA A 663 -1.43 0.70 32.33
C ALA A 663 -0.40 1.63 31.68
N ASP A 664 0.82 1.60 32.22
CA ASP A 664 1.96 2.39 31.77
C ASP A 664 2.79 1.66 30.69
N GLY A 665 2.58 0.35 30.53
CA GLY A 665 3.18 -0.51 29.50
C GLY A 665 2.53 -1.89 29.48
N PHE A 666 2.77 -2.69 28.43
CA PHE A 666 2.13 -3.98 28.22
C PHE A 666 3.09 -5.11 27.95
N ILE A 667 2.81 -6.27 28.55
CA ILE A 667 3.43 -7.56 28.22
C ILE A 667 2.35 -8.41 27.56
N VAL A 668 2.59 -8.86 26.33
CA VAL A 668 1.57 -9.58 25.54
C VAL A 668 2.12 -10.92 25.08
N SER A 669 1.34 -11.99 25.22
CA SER A 669 1.69 -13.27 24.61
C SER A 669 1.49 -13.23 23.09
N ASP A 670 2.46 -13.76 22.35
CA ASP A 670 2.53 -13.68 20.88
C ASP A 670 1.56 -14.64 20.13
N ASP A 671 0.49 -15.10 20.78
CA ASP A 671 -0.56 -15.94 20.19
C ASP A 671 -1.76 -15.15 19.67
N SER A 672 -1.87 -13.86 20.01
CA SER A 672 -3.06 -13.03 19.74
C SER A 672 -2.71 -11.70 19.09
N ALA A 673 -2.83 -11.63 17.76
CA ALA A 673 -2.62 -10.37 17.04
C ALA A 673 -3.62 -9.26 17.43
N SER A 674 -4.83 -9.60 17.91
CA SER A 674 -5.80 -8.59 18.37
C SER A 674 -5.36 -7.95 19.68
N MET A 675 -4.83 -8.72 20.64
CA MET A 675 -4.26 -8.17 21.88
C MET A 675 -3.02 -7.32 21.61
N MET A 676 -2.16 -7.76 20.69
CA MET A 676 -1.01 -6.96 20.25
C MET A 676 -1.46 -5.64 19.63
N ALA A 677 -2.49 -5.66 18.77
CA ALA A 677 -3.02 -4.45 18.15
C ALA A 677 -3.60 -3.49 19.19
N GLU A 678 -4.39 -3.98 20.14
CA GLU A 678 -4.98 -3.18 21.21
C GLU A 678 -3.89 -2.57 22.09
N ALA A 679 -2.89 -3.35 22.53
CA ALA A 679 -1.76 -2.85 23.31
C ALA A 679 -0.94 -1.79 22.56
N ILE A 680 -0.58 -2.02 21.29
CA ILE A 680 0.22 -1.08 20.49
C ILE A 680 -0.54 0.24 20.25
N ARG A 681 -1.85 0.19 20.02
CA ARG A 681 -2.69 1.38 19.81
C ARG A 681 -2.87 2.24 21.08
N THR A 682 -2.44 1.78 22.25
CA THR A 682 -2.36 2.63 23.45
C THR A 682 -1.18 3.61 23.42
N HIS A 683 -0.25 3.43 22.48
CA HIS A 683 1.03 4.15 22.39
C HIS A 683 1.92 4.01 23.64
N ARG A 684 1.69 2.97 24.45
CA ARG A 684 2.55 2.58 25.57
C ARG A 684 3.62 1.57 25.11
N PRO A 685 4.74 1.41 25.85
CA PRO A 685 5.70 0.35 25.62
C PRO A 685 5.04 -1.03 25.56
N VAL A 686 5.43 -1.87 24.59
CA VAL A 686 4.93 -3.25 24.43
C VAL A 686 6.08 -4.25 24.36
N TRP A 687 6.05 -5.23 25.26
CA TRP A 687 6.93 -6.39 25.24
C TRP A 687 6.17 -7.65 24.83
N LEU A 688 6.76 -8.43 23.93
CA LEU A 688 6.20 -9.70 23.48
C LEU A 688 6.84 -10.87 24.21
N HIS A 689 6.02 -11.69 24.86
CA HIS A 689 6.42 -13.00 25.35
C HIS A 689 6.26 -14.03 24.24
N GLN A 690 7.40 -14.59 23.80
CA GLN A 690 7.40 -15.60 22.73
C GLN A 690 7.02 -16.97 23.27
N LEU A 691 5.92 -17.52 22.76
CA LEU A 691 5.46 -18.85 23.10
C LEU A 691 6.09 -19.92 22.19
N GLU A 692 6.30 -21.11 22.76
CA GLU A 692 6.87 -22.22 22.02
C GLU A 692 5.93 -22.71 20.89
N PRO A 693 6.45 -22.92 19.67
CA PRO A 693 5.63 -23.41 18.57
C PRO A 693 5.20 -24.86 18.80
N LEU A 694 3.93 -25.15 18.54
CA LEU A 694 3.42 -26.52 18.58
C LEU A 694 3.99 -27.34 17.40
N PRO A 695 4.31 -28.63 17.61
CA PRO A 695 4.71 -29.50 16.52
C PRO A 695 3.57 -29.62 15.51
N LEU A 696 3.84 -29.18 14.28
CA LEU A 696 2.89 -29.28 13.17
C LEU A 696 2.44 -30.74 12.95
N SER A 697 1.16 -30.94 12.62
CA SER A 697 0.64 -32.25 12.20
C SER A 697 1.45 -32.83 11.04
N ARG A 698 1.48 -34.15 10.85
CA ARG A 698 2.26 -34.79 9.75
C ARG A 698 1.95 -34.18 8.38
N HIS A 699 0.67 -33.87 8.12
CA HIS A 699 0.24 -33.20 6.91
C HIS A 699 0.74 -31.75 6.82
N ALA A 700 0.58 -30.96 7.89
CA ALA A 700 1.05 -29.58 7.94
C ALA A 700 2.59 -29.50 7.80
N ARG A 701 3.34 -30.46 8.36
CA ARG A 701 4.80 -30.58 8.16
C ARG A 701 5.17 -30.82 6.71
N ARG A 702 4.49 -31.74 6.02
CA ARG A 702 4.73 -31.99 4.58
C ARG A 702 4.43 -30.74 3.74
N GLN A 703 3.33 -30.05 4.03
CA GLN A 703 2.99 -28.79 3.37
C GLN A 703 4.01 -27.68 3.65
N ALA A 704 4.44 -27.52 4.90
CA ALA A 704 5.47 -26.54 5.28
C ALA A 704 6.81 -26.84 4.62
N ARG A 705 7.23 -28.11 4.54
CA ARG A 705 8.46 -28.52 3.83
C ARG A 705 8.34 -28.29 2.32
N PHE A 706 7.19 -28.57 1.72
CA PHE A 706 6.93 -28.27 0.32
C PHE A 706 6.98 -26.75 0.06
N ALA A 707 6.28 -25.95 0.86
CA ALA A 707 6.32 -24.49 0.76
C ALA A 707 7.75 -23.95 0.96
N HIS A 708 8.47 -24.44 1.97
CA HIS A 708 9.87 -24.09 2.19
C HIS A 708 10.74 -24.43 0.98
N TRP A 709 10.60 -25.62 0.40
CA TRP A 709 11.32 -26.02 -0.82
C TRP A 709 10.97 -25.12 -2.02
N MET A 710 9.71 -24.76 -2.19
CA MET A 710 9.24 -23.87 -3.25
C MET A 710 9.75 -22.42 -3.10
N HIS A 711 10.02 -21.98 -1.85
CA HIS A 711 10.50 -20.64 -1.51
C HIS A 711 11.96 -20.60 -1.02
N GLN A 712 12.71 -21.70 -1.15
CA GLN A 712 14.04 -21.81 -0.53
C GLN A 712 15.01 -20.77 -1.10
N ARG A 713 14.90 -20.47 -2.39
CA ARG A 713 15.78 -19.51 -3.09
C ARG A 713 15.41 -18.06 -2.79
N THR A 714 14.13 -17.75 -2.56
CA THR A 714 13.64 -16.39 -2.27
C THR A 714 13.97 -15.92 -0.87
N ARG A 715 14.06 -16.88 0.07
CA ARG A 715 14.40 -16.61 1.47
C ARG A 715 15.90 -16.50 1.73
N GLN A 716 16.75 -16.75 0.72
CA GLN A 716 18.19 -16.53 0.83
C GLN A 716 18.50 -15.05 0.62
N THR A 717 19.35 -14.48 1.47
CA THR A 717 19.90 -13.13 1.26
C THR A 717 21.11 -13.17 0.32
N SER A 718 21.34 -12.09 -0.41
CA SER A 718 22.53 -11.86 -1.21
C SER A 718 23.68 -11.42 -0.32
N ALA A 719 24.90 -11.30 -0.87
CA ALA A 719 26.05 -10.77 -0.14
C ALA A 719 25.85 -9.33 0.38
N ARG A 720 24.79 -8.63 -0.06
CA ARG A 720 24.41 -7.29 0.39
C ARG A 720 23.25 -7.28 1.39
N GLY A 721 22.88 -8.43 1.95
CA GLY A 721 21.73 -8.57 2.86
C GLY A 721 20.37 -8.62 2.15
N THR A 722 20.28 -8.28 0.85
CA THR A 722 19.00 -8.24 0.14
C THR A 722 18.44 -9.62 -0.19
N HIS A 723 17.15 -9.86 0.01
CA HIS A 723 16.53 -11.13 -0.40
C HIS A 723 16.72 -11.42 -1.89
N ARG A 724 17.10 -12.65 -2.22
CA ARG A 724 17.19 -13.14 -3.59
C ARG A 724 15.79 -13.18 -4.21
N GLN A 725 15.77 -12.96 -5.52
CA GLN A 725 14.52 -12.91 -6.28
C GLN A 725 13.82 -14.26 -6.38
N GLN A 726 12.53 -14.19 -6.63
CA GLN A 726 11.70 -15.34 -6.98
C GLN A 726 12.15 -15.99 -8.27
N ASP A 727 12.24 -17.32 -8.22
CA ASP A 727 12.32 -18.15 -9.41
C ASP A 727 10.91 -18.63 -9.82
N TRP A 728 10.86 -19.43 -10.89
CA TRP A 728 9.62 -19.98 -11.41
C TRP A 728 8.86 -20.83 -10.37
N ARG A 729 9.56 -21.44 -9.39
CA ARG A 729 8.94 -22.26 -8.34
C ARG A 729 8.15 -21.38 -7.38
N GLY A 730 8.77 -20.31 -6.89
CA GLY A 730 8.10 -19.33 -6.05
C GLY A 730 6.84 -18.77 -6.72
N ARG A 731 6.95 -18.39 -8.00
CA ARG A 731 5.80 -17.89 -8.79
C ARG A 731 4.70 -18.93 -8.98
N PHE A 732 5.05 -20.19 -9.22
CA PHE A 732 4.08 -21.27 -9.35
C PHE A 732 3.35 -21.53 -8.02
N PHE A 733 4.07 -21.54 -6.90
CA PHE A 733 3.46 -21.68 -5.57
C PHE A 733 2.48 -20.54 -5.30
N ASP A 734 2.89 -19.29 -5.55
CA ASP A 734 2.01 -18.12 -5.38
C ASP A 734 0.76 -18.23 -6.26
N ARG A 735 0.89 -18.72 -7.50
CA ARG A 735 -0.27 -19.00 -8.36
C ARG A 735 -1.21 -20.03 -7.74
N LEU A 736 -0.70 -21.13 -7.19
CA LEU A 736 -1.54 -22.13 -6.50
C LEU A 736 -2.19 -21.57 -5.24
N TYR A 737 -1.48 -20.73 -4.49
CA TYR A 737 -1.98 -20.07 -3.29
C TYR A 737 -3.10 -19.08 -3.61
N ILE A 738 -2.91 -18.21 -4.61
CA ILE A 738 -3.89 -17.22 -5.08
C ILE A 738 -5.18 -17.90 -5.57
N ASN A 739 -5.08 -19.09 -6.15
CA ASN A 739 -6.23 -19.88 -6.60
C ASN A 739 -6.83 -20.75 -5.48
N GLY A 740 -6.41 -20.56 -4.22
CA GLY A 740 -6.95 -21.29 -3.06
C GLY A 740 -6.66 -22.80 -3.06
N ILE A 741 -5.72 -23.27 -3.89
CA ILE A 741 -5.34 -24.68 -4.02
C ILE A 741 -4.42 -25.09 -2.86
N VAL A 742 -3.43 -24.24 -2.56
CA VAL A 742 -2.51 -24.43 -1.43
C VAL A 742 -2.92 -23.53 -0.26
N ARG A 743 -2.70 -24.03 0.97
CA ARG A 743 -2.94 -23.28 2.20
C ARG A 743 -1.66 -23.26 3.01
N THR A 744 -1.25 -22.08 3.45
CA THR A 744 -0.22 -21.89 4.47
C THR A 744 -0.92 -21.78 5.84
N PRO A 745 -0.27 -22.15 6.95
CA PRO A 745 -0.75 -21.76 8.27
C PRO A 745 -0.71 -20.22 8.43
N ARG A 746 -1.30 -19.72 9.52
CA ARG A 746 -1.05 -18.34 9.99
C ARG A 746 0.39 -18.30 10.53
N ASP A 747 1.10 -17.22 10.32
CA ASP A 747 2.48 -17.05 10.80
C ASP A 747 2.58 -15.80 11.67
N LEU A 748 2.37 -15.95 12.98
CA LEU A 748 2.45 -14.80 13.88
C LEU A 748 3.89 -14.28 14.01
N GLY A 749 4.91 -15.11 13.77
CA GLY A 749 6.29 -14.66 13.77
C GLY A 749 6.56 -13.60 12.70
N GLN A 750 5.90 -13.70 11.54
CA GLN A 750 5.98 -12.67 10.50
C GLN A 750 5.38 -11.32 10.95
N LEU A 751 4.31 -11.35 11.74
CA LEU A 751 3.76 -10.14 12.35
C LEU A 751 4.72 -9.59 13.40
N ASP A 752 5.23 -10.44 14.29
CA ASP A 752 6.16 -10.08 15.36
C ASP A 752 7.43 -9.43 14.79
N GLU A 753 8.01 -9.99 13.72
CA GLU A 753 9.16 -9.45 13.00
C GLU A 753 8.86 -8.07 12.39
N THR A 754 7.71 -7.94 11.72
CA THR A 754 7.28 -6.67 11.11
C THR A 754 7.13 -5.57 12.19
N LEU A 755 6.54 -5.90 13.34
CA LEU A 755 6.33 -4.94 14.43
C LEU A 755 7.64 -4.57 15.15
N GLN A 756 8.59 -5.50 15.26
CA GLN A 756 9.93 -5.23 15.78
C GLN A 756 10.75 -4.34 14.85
N ILE A 757 10.71 -4.59 13.54
CA ILE A 757 11.34 -3.72 12.52
C ILE A 757 10.82 -2.28 12.64
N ARG A 758 9.55 -2.12 13.01
CA ARG A 758 8.90 -0.83 13.25
C ARG A 758 9.21 -0.18 14.60
N GLY A 759 9.90 -0.89 15.50
CA GLY A 759 10.10 -0.43 16.87
C GLY A 759 8.81 -0.34 17.69
N LEU A 760 7.73 -1.02 17.27
CA LEU A 760 6.43 -0.99 17.97
C LEU A 760 6.34 -1.96 19.14
N CYS A 761 7.22 -2.96 19.17
CA CYS A 761 7.33 -3.89 20.27
C CYS A 761 8.75 -4.44 20.39
N GLN A 762 9.09 -4.99 21.55
CA GLN A 762 10.37 -5.64 21.81
C GLN A 762 10.16 -7.04 22.39
N PRO A 763 11.11 -7.98 22.22
CA PRO A 763 11.10 -9.22 22.98
C PRO A 763 11.13 -8.95 24.49
N LEU A 764 10.36 -9.72 25.27
CA LEU A 764 10.40 -9.65 26.73
C LEU A 764 11.71 -10.19 27.30
N GLN A 765 12.27 -11.23 26.67
CA GLN A 765 13.58 -11.77 27.03
C GLN A 765 14.68 -10.82 26.53
N GLY A 766 15.57 -10.38 27.41
CA GLY A 766 16.65 -9.45 27.07
C GLY A 766 16.32 -7.97 27.30
N ALA A 767 15.27 -7.64 28.05
CA ALA A 767 14.89 -6.26 28.43
C ALA A 767 15.93 -5.52 29.35
N GLY A 768 17.23 -5.81 29.23
CA GLY A 768 18.31 -5.24 30.02
C GLY A 768 18.92 -3.94 29.49
N GLU A 769 18.49 -3.41 28.33
CA GLU A 769 19.00 -2.16 27.74
C GLU A 769 17.84 -1.20 27.39
N PRO A 770 18.09 0.14 27.31
CA PRO A 770 17.37 1.19 28.03
C PRO A 770 15.92 1.46 27.58
N ALA A 771 15.22 2.25 28.41
CA ALA A 771 13.83 2.69 28.29
C ALA A 771 13.32 2.80 26.84
N PHE A 772 12.25 2.07 26.55
CA PHE A 772 11.49 2.12 25.30
C PHE A 772 11.38 3.57 24.80
N ARG A 773 11.97 3.83 23.63
CA ARG A 773 11.70 5.05 22.87
C ARG A 773 10.51 4.73 21.95
N PRO A 774 9.43 5.52 21.99
CA PRO A 774 8.36 5.38 21.00
C PRO A 774 8.97 5.43 19.61
N PRO A 775 8.50 4.61 18.66
CA PRO A 775 9.06 4.63 17.32
C PRO A 775 8.91 6.03 16.72
N ALA A 776 9.97 6.49 16.03
CA ALA A 776 9.97 7.76 15.30
C ALA A 776 8.94 7.77 14.15
N ILE A 777 8.41 6.60 13.79
CA ILE A 777 7.47 6.37 12.70
C ILE A 777 6.08 6.12 13.31
N PRO A 778 5.07 6.96 13.03
CA PRO A 778 3.70 6.76 13.52
C PRO A 778 3.08 5.44 13.06
N VAL A 779 2.15 4.90 13.86
CA VAL A 779 1.29 3.79 13.43
C VAL A 779 0.21 4.34 12.50
N PRO A 780 0.02 3.78 11.29
CA PRO A 780 -1.02 4.24 10.38
C PRO A 780 -2.43 4.09 10.97
N ASP A 781 -3.34 5.00 10.61
CA ASP A 781 -4.78 4.81 10.84
C ASP A 781 -5.34 3.84 9.79
N GLU A 782 -5.18 2.55 10.07
CA GLU A 782 -5.60 1.46 9.20
C GLU A 782 -7.10 1.38 9.00
N ILE A 783 -7.88 1.82 9.98
CA ILE A 783 -9.33 1.80 9.88
C ILE A 783 -9.75 2.87 8.88
N ARG A 784 -9.22 4.08 9.01
CA ARG A 784 -9.43 5.14 8.03
C ARG A 784 -8.97 4.71 6.64
N ALA A 785 -7.76 4.17 6.50
CA ALA A 785 -7.24 3.71 5.22
C ALA A 785 -8.13 2.61 4.61
N THR A 786 -8.63 1.68 5.43
CA THR A 786 -9.54 0.62 4.99
C THR A 786 -10.89 1.21 4.53
N VAL A 787 -11.49 2.10 5.32
CA VAL A 787 -12.78 2.73 5.01
C VAL A 787 -12.70 3.58 3.74
N GLU A 788 -11.63 4.38 3.60
CA GLU A 788 -11.38 5.15 2.38
C GLU A 788 -11.24 4.23 1.16
N GLU A 789 -10.55 3.11 1.28
CA GLU A 789 -10.38 2.14 0.19
C GLU A 789 -11.70 1.44 -0.18
N ILE A 790 -12.53 1.08 0.81
CA ILE A 790 -13.87 0.54 0.58
C ILE A 790 -14.74 1.57 -0.17
N ARG A 791 -14.77 2.82 0.30
CA ARG A 791 -15.53 3.90 -0.35
C ARG A 791 -15.08 4.16 -1.77
N ARG A 792 -13.76 4.16 -2.01
CA ARG A 792 -13.16 4.38 -3.33
C ARG A 792 -13.55 3.30 -4.34
N ARG A 793 -13.75 2.05 -3.89
CA ARG A 793 -14.15 0.92 -4.75
C ARG A 793 -15.64 0.71 -4.85
N ALA A 794 -16.44 1.36 -4.01
CA ALA A 794 -17.88 1.09 -3.89
C ALA A 794 -18.57 1.26 -5.24
N GLY A 795 -19.13 0.19 -5.83
CA GLY A 795 -19.77 0.22 -7.14
C GLY A 795 -18.90 -0.06 -8.35
N GLU A 796 -17.61 -0.28 -8.13
CA GLU A 796 -16.72 -0.79 -9.17
C GLU A 796 -17.02 -2.27 -9.47
N ARG A 797 -17.06 -2.61 -10.75
CA ARG A 797 -17.36 -3.94 -11.25
C ARG A 797 -16.44 -4.26 -12.41
N TYR A 798 -16.07 -5.53 -12.52
CA TYR A 798 -15.19 -6.05 -13.56
C TYR A 798 -15.78 -7.30 -14.21
N TRP A 799 -15.94 -7.28 -15.54
CA TRP A 799 -16.33 -8.45 -16.32
C TRP A 799 -15.68 -8.42 -17.71
N LYS A 800 -15.93 -9.46 -18.50
CA LYS A 800 -15.49 -9.54 -19.90
C LYS A 800 -16.70 -9.79 -20.78
N GLU A 801 -16.77 -9.07 -21.89
CA GLU A 801 -17.75 -9.23 -22.97
C GLU A 801 -17.10 -9.88 -24.20
#